data_AF-A0A1X7J6H1-F1
#
_entry.id   AF-A0A1X7J6H1-F1
#
_cell.length_a   1.000
_cell.length_b   1.000
_cell.length_c   1.000
_cell.angle_alpha   90.00
_cell.angle_beta   90.00
_cell.angle_gamma   90.00
#
_symmetry.space_group_name_H-M   'P 1'
#
loop_
_entity.id
_entity.type
_entity.pdbx_description
1 polymer ?
#
loop_
_entity_poly.entity_id
_entity_poly.type
_entity_poly.pdbx_seq_one_letter_code
_entity_poly.pdbx_strand_id
1 'polypeptide(L)'
;MQKSCLGWIPGTALTFALSINVYAAPGDAYTWPGYRSDLDYDTKSNLGEIKPPTKFNNNCSGVTGKKAGKWWAFYWGKDRDSRITDVTIDSILKKYDTDFEYLYNEMGWAPDAQAQEGQYSAVYYYGSGTCAGGAKTDTTGGWQTWVAGYTAVAASFYPLYSFNTSCPYRDRVAQMDAMIHEGIHSMTNGYPGAKDAHWFQEAGNTWIQQDMFSHRDGVYSGMGFLNAATVIAPFMPIETYSGWLIDGTFGGPGGGADGGGVTGKNQRYLLGGSQYSNIFPTFIGTWIGTGAVRWIYGNAYGKTKYLLETYGLDKGLGDAGVRRLITEFRARLAMLDMKKWSGEIRNLLNQHFGSDTYWEQDMWDNNRKSYTWTMTPYQTVTESNGYLVPNQETTPGWSGSNVVPLKVQSGAKEVTVSFYPNGANSNNKNMNFLLCYRATDGTPVYSEPITGEGSATLRLDKTPSSTNGTPMVFAVIVNTDYQYTGNTGIRKLHYDYKLKPEAGVSGAGAANVKYYNDFKLDYKWPEIGETPVASSSSVASSSSVAPASSSSEKPANSSSSAKIVTDGATTYNITATLPIDDNYATVSAKFNASEVAKKLGLTTATLTQAQFFALENDGNIVTNSTTNTPGHWFSKDGKVVEWGETAYVFSEADLSSGTIAIGHYPNRVSNGEKFNFTQGLSYNGKTVLFKVTISITNETGSDEGGKTTALMYGLDKVSTHMNLALRNGNLEIRYTLPQRDNVKISLFNGFGALLAQEITGMQNAGTHTRSLNMSQMPRGTYIVKITTGSYREARPINITR
;
A
#
# COMPACT_ATOMS: atom_id res chain seq x y z
N MET A 1 68.26 50.06 13.26
CA MET A 1 67.65 49.47 14.48
C MET A 1 66.93 48.21 14.02
N GLN A 2 67.49 47.00 14.25
CA GLN A 2 67.07 46.06 15.31
C GLN A 2 65.53 45.84 15.32
N LYS A 3 64.94 44.65 15.24
CA LYS A 3 65.34 43.27 15.53
C LYS A 3 64.36 42.29 14.84
N SER A 4 64.83 41.06 14.65
CA SER A 4 64.12 39.83 14.30
C SER A 4 62.90 39.50 15.18
N CYS A 5 61.97 38.69 14.64
CA CYS A 5 61.61 37.38 15.21
C CYS A 5 60.86 36.51 14.18
N LEU A 6 61.45 35.35 13.87
CA LEU A 6 60.79 34.20 13.27
C LEU A 6 59.72 33.66 14.23
N GLY A 7 58.53 33.37 13.72
CA GLY A 7 57.52 32.55 14.39
C GLY A 7 57.09 31.43 13.44
N TRP A 8 57.32 30.19 13.85
CA TRP A 8 56.91 28.97 13.19
C TRP A 8 55.39 28.92 12.96
N ILE A 9 54.97 28.55 11.75
CA ILE A 9 53.60 28.12 11.47
C ILE A 9 53.60 26.58 11.53
N PRO A 10 52.84 25.94 12.43
CA PRO A 10 52.68 24.49 12.41
C PRO A 10 51.86 24.10 11.18
N GLY A 11 52.33 23.08 10.46
CA GLY A 11 51.66 22.53 9.30
C GLY A 11 50.23 22.10 9.65
N THR A 12 49.26 22.75 9.03
CA THR A 12 47.88 22.28 8.94
C THR A 12 47.88 21.01 8.10
N ALA A 13 47.71 19.86 8.76
CA ALA A 13 47.38 18.62 8.10
C ALA A 13 46.06 18.83 7.34
N LEU A 14 46.15 18.88 6.01
CA LEU A 14 44.99 18.89 5.13
C LEU A 14 44.34 17.50 5.21
N THR A 15 43.37 17.32 6.11
CA THR A 15 42.47 16.18 6.06
C THR A 15 41.55 16.39 4.86
N PHE A 16 41.87 15.72 3.75
CA PHE A 16 40.93 15.53 2.65
C PHE A 16 39.72 14.73 3.19
N ALA A 17 38.66 15.43 3.59
CA ALA A 17 37.36 14.82 3.74
C ALA A 17 36.86 14.47 2.33
N LEU A 18 37.13 13.24 1.89
CA LEU A 18 36.42 12.66 0.75
C LEU A 18 34.92 12.74 1.08
N SER A 19 34.22 13.64 0.39
CA SER A 19 32.76 13.75 0.45
C SER A 19 32.20 12.65 -0.45
N ILE A 20 32.17 11.43 0.07
CA ILE A 20 31.43 10.33 -0.54
C ILE A 20 30.05 10.33 0.14
N ASN A 21 29.02 10.71 -0.61
CA ASN A 21 27.65 10.41 -0.24
C ASN A 21 27.53 8.88 -0.21
N VAL A 22 27.22 8.27 0.94
CA VAL A 22 26.98 6.82 0.99
C VAL A 22 25.50 6.60 0.74
N TYR A 23 25.21 6.51 -0.54
CA TYR A 23 24.07 5.75 -1.04
C TYR A 23 24.21 4.29 -0.60
N ALA A 24 23.12 3.53 -0.63
CA ALA A 24 23.24 2.07 -0.74
C ALA A 24 24.30 1.78 -1.82
N ALA A 25 25.19 0.80 -1.59
CA ALA A 25 26.25 0.54 -2.56
C ALA A 25 25.59 0.36 -3.94
N PRO A 26 26.11 0.97 -5.02
CA PRO A 26 25.44 0.95 -6.32
C PRO A 26 24.94 -0.46 -6.66
N GLY A 27 23.63 -0.58 -6.89
CA GLY A 27 22.99 -1.87 -7.14
C GLY A 27 22.43 -2.63 -5.95
N ASP A 28 22.55 -2.14 -4.72
CA ASP A 28 21.89 -2.77 -3.57
C ASP A 28 20.37 -2.95 -3.81
N ALA A 29 19.84 -4.08 -3.34
CA ALA A 29 18.40 -4.33 -3.41
C ALA A 29 17.63 -3.25 -2.61
N TYR A 30 16.63 -2.64 -3.21
CA TYR A 30 15.79 -1.62 -2.62
C TYR A 30 14.68 -2.21 -1.77
N THR A 31 14.45 -1.59 -0.61
CA THR A 31 13.35 -1.93 0.30
C THR A 31 12.34 -0.79 0.24
N TRP A 32 11.11 -1.11 -0.16
CA TRP A 32 10.01 -0.16 -0.17
C TRP A 32 9.74 0.37 1.25
N PRO A 33 9.62 1.70 1.44
CA PRO A 33 9.24 2.26 2.73
C PRO A 33 7.78 1.90 3.07
N GLY A 34 7.47 1.84 4.37
CA GLY A 34 6.08 1.71 4.83
C GLY A 34 5.23 2.93 4.48
N TYR A 35 3.92 2.75 4.43
CA TYR A 35 2.95 3.84 4.28
C TYR A 35 2.44 4.32 5.65
N ARG A 36 2.09 5.61 5.72
CA ARG A 36 1.50 6.25 6.91
C ARG A 36 0.26 5.49 7.42
N SER A 37 0.17 5.30 8.74
CA SER A 37 -0.85 4.47 9.41
C SER A 37 -2.30 4.96 9.23
N ASP A 38 -2.48 6.20 8.81
CA ASP A 38 -3.75 6.90 8.90
C ASP A 38 -4.55 6.89 7.58
N LEU A 39 -4.05 6.15 6.60
CA LEU A 39 -4.81 5.66 5.46
C LEU A 39 -5.70 4.46 5.82
N ASP A 40 -5.47 3.75 6.93
CA ASP A 40 -6.30 2.62 7.35
C ASP A 40 -7.65 3.10 7.93
N TYR A 41 -8.57 3.47 7.05
CA TYR A 41 -9.87 4.06 7.34
C TYR A 41 -10.97 3.01 7.58
N ASP A 42 -11.78 3.23 8.61
CA ASP A 42 -12.96 2.43 8.94
C ASP A 42 -14.21 3.24 8.59
N THR A 43 -15.07 2.83 7.65
CA THR A 43 -16.27 3.63 7.33
C THR A 43 -17.38 3.44 8.34
N LYS A 44 -17.47 2.26 8.95
CA LYS A 44 -18.36 1.98 10.07
C LYS A 44 -18.14 3.07 11.09
N SER A 45 -16.88 3.32 11.49
CA SER A 45 -16.54 4.36 12.46
C SER A 45 -17.39 5.62 12.40
N ASN A 46 -17.37 6.27 11.26
CA ASN A 46 -17.92 7.61 11.03
C ASN A 46 -19.44 7.70 11.04
N LEU A 47 -20.14 6.57 11.07
CA LEU A 47 -21.60 6.50 11.02
C LEU A 47 -22.20 5.90 12.29
N GLY A 48 -21.37 5.27 13.12
CA GLY A 48 -21.85 4.65 14.34
C GLY A 48 -22.43 3.26 14.22
N GLU A 49 -22.78 2.66 15.37
CA GLU A 49 -23.28 1.30 15.45
C GLU A 49 -24.72 1.27 14.91
N ILE A 50 -24.87 1.06 13.63
CA ILE A 50 -26.19 0.92 13.03
C ILE A 50 -26.77 -0.41 13.52
N LYS A 51 -27.99 -0.34 14.06
CA LYS A 51 -28.74 -1.53 14.46
C LYS A 51 -29.46 -2.08 13.23
N PRO A 52 -29.72 -3.40 13.19
CA PRO A 52 -30.57 -3.98 12.16
C PRO A 52 -31.89 -3.20 12.03
N PRO A 53 -32.31 -2.85 10.80
CA PRO A 53 -33.56 -2.17 10.53
C PRO A 53 -34.78 -2.90 11.07
N THR A 54 -35.86 -2.15 11.30
CA THR A 54 -37.14 -2.69 11.79
C THR A 54 -38.34 -2.25 10.94
N LYS A 55 -38.10 -1.42 9.92
CA LYS A 55 -39.15 -0.78 9.12
C LYS A 55 -39.02 -1.14 7.65
N PHE A 56 -40.14 -1.46 7.01
CA PHE A 56 -40.20 -1.51 5.56
C PHE A 56 -40.36 -0.10 4.98
N ASN A 57 -39.76 0.14 3.82
CA ASN A 57 -40.08 1.29 2.99
C ASN A 57 -41.37 1.00 2.20
N ASN A 58 -42.37 1.87 2.33
CA ASN A 58 -43.68 1.70 1.69
C ASN A 58 -43.92 2.71 0.55
N ASN A 59 -42.90 3.46 0.14
CA ASN A 59 -43.04 4.50 -0.87
C ASN A 59 -43.04 3.95 -2.31
N CYS A 60 -42.84 2.65 -2.48
CA CYS A 60 -42.94 2.01 -3.80
C CYS A 60 -44.37 1.58 -4.11
N SER A 61 -45.00 2.23 -5.10
CA SER A 61 -46.32 1.82 -5.60
C SER A 61 -46.28 0.43 -6.26
N GLY A 62 -47.43 -0.25 -6.29
CA GLY A 62 -47.56 -1.56 -6.97
C GLY A 62 -46.98 -2.75 -6.21
N VAL A 63 -46.36 -2.53 -5.04
CA VAL A 63 -45.94 -3.60 -4.13
C VAL A 63 -47.18 -4.29 -3.55
N THR A 64 -47.34 -5.58 -3.85
CA THR A 64 -48.41 -6.43 -3.31
C THR A 64 -47.91 -7.40 -2.26
N GLY A 65 -46.59 -7.56 -2.12
CA GLY A 65 -46.00 -8.33 -1.03
C GLY A 65 -44.54 -7.95 -0.78
N LYS A 66 -44.11 -8.22 0.45
CA LYS A 66 -42.78 -7.91 0.96
C LYS A 66 -42.38 -8.89 2.05
N LYS A 67 -41.08 -9.15 2.18
CA LYS A 67 -40.50 -10.00 3.24
C LYS A 67 -39.16 -9.43 3.68
N ALA A 68 -38.86 -9.44 4.97
CA ALA A 68 -37.60 -8.94 5.51
C ALA A 68 -36.76 -10.07 6.09
N GLY A 69 -35.45 -9.95 5.91
CA GLY A 69 -34.43 -10.61 6.71
C GLY A 69 -34.05 -9.72 7.89
N LYS A 70 -32.77 -9.74 8.26
CA LYS A 70 -32.19 -8.94 9.32
C LYS A 70 -31.87 -7.52 8.87
N TRP A 71 -31.22 -7.38 7.72
CA TRP A 71 -30.78 -6.10 7.16
C TRP A 71 -31.54 -5.72 5.89
N TRP A 72 -31.92 -6.73 5.10
CA TRP A 72 -32.53 -6.54 3.79
C TRP A 72 -34.02 -6.92 3.74
N ALA A 73 -34.74 -6.37 2.77
CA ALA A 73 -36.11 -6.71 2.43
C ALA A 73 -36.28 -6.93 0.93
N PHE A 74 -37.12 -7.90 0.59
CA PHE A 74 -37.49 -8.24 -0.77
C PHE A 74 -38.92 -7.77 -1.06
N TYR A 75 -39.13 -7.07 -2.17
CA TYR A 75 -40.41 -6.48 -2.57
C TYR A 75 -40.85 -7.01 -3.94
N TRP A 76 -42.14 -7.35 -4.08
CA TRP A 76 -42.73 -7.80 -5.35
C TRP A 76 -44.12 -7.23 -5.58
N GLY A 77 -44.51 -7.17 -6.85
CA GLY A 77 -45.85 -6.76 -7.28
C GLY A 77 -46.72 -7.93 -7.72
N LYS A 78 -47.89 -7.60 -8.29
CA LYS A 78 -48.93 -8.55 -8.66
C LYS A 78 -48.49 -9.63 -9.65
N ASP A 79 -47.42 -9.38 -10.41
CA ASP A 79 -46.90 -10.26 -11.47
C ASP A 79 -45.74 -11.16 -11.01
N ARG A 80 -45.57 -11.37 -9.69
CA ARG A 80 -44.60 -12.32 -9.15
C ARG A 80 -44.78 -13.71 -9.79
N ASP A 81 -43.74 -14.18 -10.47
CA ASP A 81 -43.67 -15.54 -11.01
C ASP A 81 -43.73 -16.58 -9.88
N SER A 82 -44.53 -17.63 -10.06
CA SER A 82 -44.80 -18.66 -9.06
C SER A 82 -43.55 -19.47 -8.66
N ARG A 83 -42.51 -19.48 -9.50
CA ARG A 83 -41.22 -20.13 -9.20
C ARG A 83 -40.35 -19.33 -8.25
N ILE A 84 -40.59 -18.02 -8.11
CA ILE A 84 -39.99 -17.22 -7.05
C ILE A 84 -40.80 -17.49 -5.79
N THR A 85 -40.53 -18.60 -5.11
CA THR A 85 -41.25 -19.05 -3.91
C THR A 85 -40.80 -18.30 -2.66
N ASP A 86 -41.51 -18.42 -1.54
CA ASP A 86 -41.07 -17.81 -0.28
C ASP A 86 -39.74 -18.37 0.21
N VAL A 87 -39.45 -19.65 -0.08
CA VAL A 87 -38.14 -20.29 0.16
C VAL A 87 -37.04 -19.67 -0.70
N THR A 88 -37.37 -19.28 -1.94
CA THR A 88 -36.43 -18.57 -2.81
C THR A 88 -36.11 -17.20 -2.22
N ILE A 89 -37.13 -16.48 -1.75
CA ILE A 89 -36.98 -15.17 -1.10
C ILE A 89 -36.16 -15.30 0.19
N ASP A 90 -36.42 -16.31 1.02
CA ASP A 90 -35.61 -16.58 2.22
C ASP A 90 -34.15 -16.86 1.90
N SER A 91 -33.88 -17.57 0.81
CA SER A 91 -32.51 -17.84 0.36
C SER A 91 -31.79 -16.57 -0.12
N ILE A 92 -32.50 -15.67 -0.81
CA ILE A 92 -31.97 -14.35 -1.21
C ILE A 92 -31.61 -13.56 0.05
N LEU A 93 -32.58 -13.36 0.94
CA LEU A 93 -32.40 -12.58 2.17
C LEU A 93 -31.28 -13.15 3.05
N LYS A 94 -31.21 -14.48 3.20
CA LYS A 94 -30.14 -15.13 3.95
C LYS A 94 -28.75 -14.83 3.37
N LYS A 95 -28.57 -14.87 2.04
CA LYS A 95 -27.27 -14.57 1.43
C LYS A 95 -26.91 -13.10 1.65
N TYR A 96 -27.83 -12.18 1.38
CA TYR A 96 -27.62 -10.76 1.61
C TYR A 96 -27.29 -10.45 3.08
N ASP A 97 -28.06 -10.97 4.04
CA ASP A 97 -27.77 -10.76 5.45
C ASP A 97 -26.41 -11.35 5.84
N THR A 98 -26.04 -12.53 5.34
CA THR A 98 -24.74 -13.15 5.63
C THR A 98 -23.58 -12.30 5.11
N ASP A 99 -23.66 -11.85 3.86
CA ASP A 99 -22.58 -11.12 3.19
C ASP A 99 -22.48 -9.67 3.74
N PHE A 100 -23.59 -8.93 3.80
CA PHE A 100 -23.57 -7.54 4.28
C PHE A 100 -23.35 -7.43 5.79
N GLU A 101 -23.77 -8.41 6.59
CA GLU A 101 -23.42 -8.44 8.01
C GLU A 101 -21.91 -8.66 8.22
N TYR A 102 -21.28 -9.51 7.40
CA TYR A 102 -19.83 -9.70 7.46
C TYR A 102 -19.09 -8.41 7.08
N LEU A 103 -19.51 -7.76 5.98
CA LEU A 103 -18.97 -6.46 5.56
C LEU A 103 -19.04 -5.43 6.70
N TYR A 104 -20.14 -5.41 7.44
CA TYR A 104 -20.33 -4.49 8.55
C TYR A 104 -19.61 -4.88 9.85
N ASN A 105 -19.70 -6.13 10.27
CA ASN A 105 -19.15 -6.55 11.57
C ASN A 105 -17.64 -6.76 11.52
N GLU A 106 -17.14 -7.39 10.46
CA GLU A 106 -15.76 -7.87 10.37
C GLU A 106 -14.87 -6.95 9.54
N MET A 107 -15.43 -6.30 8.52
CA MET A 107 -14.64 -5.48 7.56
C MET A 107 -14.86 -3.98 7.70
N GLY A 108 -15.70 -3.53 8.63
CA GLY A 108 -15.91 -2.11 8.95
C GLY A 108 -16.52 -1.29 7.80
N TRP A 109 -17.36 -1.90 6.96
CA TRP A 109 -18.20 -1.21 5.99
C TRP A 109 -19.55 -0.84 6.61
N ALA A 110 -19.96 0.42 6.59
CA ALA A 110 -21.34 0.77 6.94
C ALA A 110 -22.37 0.23 5.92
N PRO A 111 -23.59 -0.12 6.39
CA PRO A 111 -24.70 -0.50 5.51
C PRO A 111 -25.20 0.69 4.68
N ASP A 112 -26.08 0.44 3.72
CA ASP A 112 -26.62 1.48 2.83
C ASP A 112 -27.40 2.58 3.58
N ALA A 113 -27.67 3.69 2.88
CA ALA A 113 -28.38 4.84 3.46
C ALA A 113 -29.77 4.48 4.00
N GLN A 114 -30.45 3.50 3.38
CA GLN A 114 -31.78 3.08 3.81
C GLN A 114 -31.72 2.36 5.17
N ALA A 115 -30.76 1.45 5.36
CA ALA A 115 -30.50 0.77 6.62
C ALA A 115 -30.03 1.73 7.72
N GLN A 116 -29.23 2.75 7.37
CA GLN A 116 -28.83 3.81 8.30
C GLN A 116 -30.04 4.56 8.88
N GLU A 117 -31.13 4.70 8.12
CA GLU A 117 -32.39 5.31 8.57
C GLU A 117 -33.35 4.33 9.28
N GLY A 118 -32.88 3.12 9.57
CA GLY A 118 -33.65 2.08 10.26
C GLY A 118 -34.70 1.40 9.38
N GLN A 119 -34.65 1.60 8.06
CA GLN A 119 -35.46 0.90 7.07
C GLN A 119 -34.65 -0.21 6.40
N TYR A 120 -35.27 -1.35 6.08
CA TYR A 120 -34.53 -2.44 5.42
C TYR A 120 -33.96 -1.98 4.07
N SER A 121 -32.68 -2.28 3.82
CA SER A 121 -32.07 -2.23 2.47
C SER A 121 -32.91 -3.06 1.51
N ALA A 122 -32.98 -2.72 0.23
CA ALA A 122 -34.04 -3.22 -0.63
C ALA A 122 -33.56 -4.00 -1.87
N VAL A 123 -34.23 -5.14 -2.11
CA VAL A 123 -34.23 -5.85 -3.38
C VAL A 123 -35.65 -5.81 -3.96
N TYR A 124 -35.83 -5.28 -5.15
CA TYR A 124 -37.10 -5.22 -5.87
C TYR A 124 -37.12 -6.22 -7.04
N TYR A 125 -38.23 -6.96 -7.16
CA TYR A 125 -38.45 -7.80 -8.34
C TYR A 125 -38.87 -6.92 -9.54
N TYR A 126 -37.91 -6.63 -10.41
CA TYR A 126 -38.10 -5.92 -11.67
C TYR A 126 -39.02 -6.71 -12.61
N GLY A 127 -39.99 -6.05 -13.23
CA GLY A 127 -41.00 -6.70 -14.09
C GLY A 127 -42.16 -7.36 -13.34
N SER A 128 -42.18 -7.35 -12.00
CA SER A 128 -43.30 -7.89 -11.20
C SER A 128 -44.47 -6.92 -10.99
N GLY A 129 -44.42 -5.71 -11.59
CA GLY A 129 -45.46 -4.68 -11.47
C GLY A 129 -45.30 -3.73 -10.28
N THR A 130 -44.08 -3.59 -9.74
CA THR A 130 -43.75 -2.55 -8.74
C THR A 130 -43.27 -1.26 -9.40
N CYS A 131 -43.12 -0.19 -8.61
CA CYS A 131 -42.53 1.07 -9.04
C CYS A 131 -41.06 0.96 -9.52
N ALA A 132 -40.36 -0.15 -9.24
CA ALA A 132 -39.00 -0.38 -9.73
C ALA A 132 -38.93 -0.54 -11.26
N GLY A 133 -40.08 -0.69 -11.93
CA GLY A 133 -40.20 -0.73 -13.38
C GLY A 133 -40.12 -2.13 -13.97
N GLY A 134 -39.96 -2.17 -15.30
CA GLY A 134 -39.78 -3.39 -16.09
C GLY A 134 -41.04 -3.99 -16.67
N ALA A 135 -40.86 -4.67 -17.79
CA ALA A 135 -41.89 -5.52 -18.36
C ALA A 135 -41.79 -6.93 -17.75
N LYS A 136 -42.92 -7.64 -17.67
CA LYS A 136 -42.96 -9.05 -17.23
C LYS A 136 -42.09 -9.98 -18.11
N THR A 137 -41.79 -9.55 -19.34
CA THR A 137 -40.92 -10.25 -20.29
C THR A 137 -39.44 -10.02 -20.04
N ASP A 138 -39.07 -9.04 -19.21
CA ASP A 138 -37.69 -8.77 -18.84
C ASP A 138 -37.25 -9.86 -17.86
N THR A 139 -36.54 -10.85 -18.38
CA THR A 139 -36.21 -12.04 -17.61
C THR A 139 -34.77 -12.05 -17.13
N THR A 140 -33.86 -11.25 -17.69
CA THR A 140 -32.42 -11.30 -17.38
C THR A 140 -31.91 -10.03 -16.68
N GLY A 141 -30.78 -10.17 -16.00
CA GLY A 141 -30.04 -9.07 -15.40
C GLY A 141 -30.59 -8.58 -14.05
N GLY A 142 -29.73 -7.86 -13.35
CA GLY A 142 -30.04 -7.07 -12.17
C GLY A 142 -29.04 -5.92 -12.08
N TRP A 143 -29.46 -4.81 -11.48
CA TRP A 143 -28.63 -3.60 -11.35
C TRP A 143 -29.02 -2.82 -10.10
N GLN A 144 -28.08 -2.05 -9.57
CA GLN A 144 -28.36 -0.98 -8.63
C GLN A 144 -29.12 0.14 -9.34
N THR A 145 -30.23 0.59 -8.74
CA THR A 145 -31.03 1.72 -9.23
C THR A 145 -31.58 2.54 -8.07
N TRP A 146 -32.25 3.66 -8.37
CA TRP A 146 -32.94 4.51 -7.41
C TRP A 146 -34.44 4.14 -7.35
N VAL A 147 -34.90 3.61 -6.22
CA VAL A 147 -36.28 3.18 -6.02
C VAL A 147 -36.78 3.69 -4.67
N ALA A 148 -37.97 4.30 -4.67
CA ALA A 148 -38.66 4.72 -3.44
C ALA A 148 -37.82 5.62 -2.51
N GLY A 149 -36.96 6.47 -3.10
CA GLY A 149 -36.15 7.46 -2.38
C GLY A 149 -34.77 6.98 -1.93
N TYR A 150 -34.35 5.74 -2.27
CA TYR A 150 -33.04 5.20 -1.93
C TYR A 150 -32.45 4.42 -3.09
N THR A 151 -31.16 4.10 -2.99
CA THR A 151 -30.55 3.08 -3.84
C THR A 151 -30.96 1.68 -3.40
N ALA A 152 -31.28 0.85 -4.37
CA ALA A 152 -31.75 -0.51 -4.17
C ALA A 152 -31.31 -1.40 -5.33
N VAL A 153 -31.36 -2.71 -5.12
CA VAL A 153 -31.15 -3.69 -6.19
C VAL A 153 -32.48 -3.94 -6.89
N ALA A 154 -32.53 -3.75 -8.21
CA ALA A 154 -33.64 -4.22 -9.05
C ALA A 154 -33.16 -5.44 -9.84
N ALA A 155 -33.84 -6.57 -9.70
CA ALA A 155 -33.44 -7.82 -10.33
C ALA A 155 -34.62 -8.48 -11.06
N SER A 156 -34.36 -8.94 -12.29
CA SER A 156 -35.31 -9.68 -13.13
C SER A 156 -35.43 -11.15 -12.70
N PHE A 157 -36.30 -11.92 -13.36
CA PHE A 157 -36.59 -13.31 -12.99
C PHE A 157 -35.36 -14.23 -12.89
N TYR A 158 -34.43 -14.20 -13.85
CA TYR A 158 -33.31 -15.14 -13.99
C TYR A 158 -32.34 -15.12 -12.80
N PRO A 159 -31.80 -13.96 -12.38
CA PRO A 159 -30.94 -13.91 -11.18
C PRO A 159 -31.72 -14.25 -9.90
N LEU A 160 -32.99 -13.85 -9.78
CA LEU A 160 -33.81 -14.21 -8.62
C LEU A 160 -34.09 -15.72 -8.53
N TYR A 161 -34.42 -16.35 -9.66
CA TYR A 161 -34.67 -17.78 -9.72
C TYR A 161 -33.39 -18.59 -9.47
N SER A 162 -32.20 -18.02 -9.68
CA SER A 162 -30.94 -18.68 -9.35
C SER A 162 -30.83 -19.09 -7.87
N PHE A 163 -31.56 -18.42 -6.97
CA PHE A 163 -31.66 -18.79 -5.55
C PHE A 163 -32.60 -19.95 -5.26
N ASN A 164 -33.47 -20.32 -6.20
CA ASN A 164 -34.36 -21.47 -6.05
C ASN A 164 -33.56 -22.78 -6.15
N THR A 165 -33.76 -23.72 -5.24
CA THR A 165 -33.07 -25.02 -5.22
C THR A 165 -33.32 -25.85 -6.47
N SER A 166 -34.45 -25.67 -7.15
CA SER A 166 -34.81 -26.31 -8.42
C SER A 166 -34.26 -25.59 -9.65
N CYS A 167 -33.47 -24.52 -9.48
CA CYS A 167 -32.88 -23.80 -10.61
C CYS A 167 -31.83 -24.65 -11.34
N PRO A 168 -31.99 -24.91 -12.65
CA PRO A 168 -31.07 -25.74 -13.43
C PRO A 168 -29.91 -24.95 -14.06
N TYR A 169 -29.80 -23.65 -13.81
CA TYR A 169 -28.79 -22.81 -14.46
C TYR A 169 -27.39 -23.16 -13.99
N ARG A 170 -26.48 -23.37 -14.95
CA ARG A 170 -25.09 -23.75 -14.68
C ARG A 170 -24.30 -22.61 -14.02
N ASP A 171 -24.68 -21.38 -14.30
CA ASP A 171 -24.09 -20.14 -13.80
C ASP A 171 -24.84 -19.55 -12.60
N ARG A 172 -25.78 -20.30 -11.98
CA ARG A 172 -26.63 -19.79 -10.89
C ARG A 172 -25.84 -19.14 -9.74
N VAL A 173 -24.65 -19.64 -9.40
CA VAL A 173 -23.81 -19.05 -8.34
C VAL A 173 -23.28 -17.68 -8.78
N ALA A 174 -22.80 -17.56 -10.01
CA ALA A 174 -22.36 -16.28 -10.56
C ALA A 174 -23.51 -15.26 -10.60
N GLN A 175 -24.75 -15.69 -10.87
CA GLN A 175 -25.93 -14.83 -10.80
C GLN A 175 -26.25 -14.38 -9.36
N MET A 176 -26.09 -15.27 -8.37
CA MET A 176 -26.25 -14.91 -6.96
C MET A 176 -25.19 -13.89 -6.50
N ASP A 177 -23.95 -14.06 -6.95
CA ASP A 177 -22.85 -13.16 -6.60
C ASP A 177 -22.94 -11.82 -7.34
N ALA A 178 -23.43 -11.81 -8.59
CA ALA A 178 -23.77 -10.58 -9.29
C ALA A 178 -24.84 -9.77 -8.54
N MET A 179 -25.83 -10.42 -7.92
CA MET A 179 -26.78 -9.71 -7.06
C MET A 179 -26.10 -9.05 -5.84
N ILE A 180 -25.11 -9.71 -5.23
CA ILE A 180 -24.37 -9.12 -4.11
C ILE A 180 -23.49 -7.96 -4.56
N HIS A 181 -22.89 -8.03 -5.76
CA HIS A 181 -22.22 -6.90 -6.41
C HIS A 181 -23.15 -5.69 -6.49
N GLU A 182 -24.39 -5.83 -6.97
CA GLU A 182 -25.35 -4.72 -7.00
C GLU A 182 -25.76 -4.21 -5.60
N GLY A 183 -25.78 -5.11 -4.61
CA GLY A 183 -25.98 -4.72 -3.22
C GLY A 183 -24.81 -3.87 -2.68
N ILE A 184 -23.57 -4.19 -3.06
CA ILE A 184 -22.37 -3.42 -2.67
C ILE A 184 -22.42 -2.03 -3.29
N HIS A 185 -22.87 -1.88 -4.55
CA HIS A 185 -23.13 -0.57 -5.15
C HIS A 185 -24.16 0.23 -4.34
N SER A 186 -25.23 -0.43 -3.88
CA SER A 186 -26.24 0.22 -3.04
C SER A 186 -25.65 0.67 -1.69
N MET A 187 -24.78 -0.16 -1.10
CA MET A 187 -24.03 0.16 0.12
C MET A 187 -23.06 1.32 -0.10
N THR A 188 -22.23 1.28 -1.15
CA THR A 188 -21.21 2.29 -1.39
C THR A 188 -21.82 3.65 -1.73
N ASN A 189 -22.95 3.71 -2.44
CA ASN A 189 -23.63 4.97 -2.73
C ASN A 189 -24.12 5.73 -1.48
N GLY A 190 -24.21 5.05 -0.33
CA GLY A 190 -24.44 5.67 0.98
C GLY A 190 -23.28 6.57 1.44
N TYR A 191 -22.08 6.43 0.87
CA TYR A 191 -20.92 7.26 1.23
C TYR A 191 -20.84 8.53 0.38
N PRO A 192 -20.50 9.69 0.98
CA PRO A 192 -20.35 10.93 0.25
C PRO A 192 -19.41 10.81 -0.97
N GLY A 193 -18.22 10.22 -0.81
CA GLY A 193 -17.22 10.15 -1.87
C GLY A 193 -17.51 9.12 -2.97
N ALA A 194 -18.43 8.18 -2.73
CA ALA A 194 -18.78 7.17 -3.73
C ALA A 194 -19.52 7.77 -4.92
N LYS A 195 -20.40 8.76 -4.70
CA LYS A 195 -21.20 9.40 -5.75
C LYS A 195 -20.38 10.00 -6.89
N ASP A 196 -19.10 10.25 -6.63
CA ASP A 196 -18.14 10.84 -7.55
C ASP A 196 -17.04 9.87 -8.01
N ALA A 197 -16.91 8.65 -7.48
CA ALA A 197 -15.71 7.81 -7.63
C ALA A 197 -15.55 7.01 -8.96
N HIS A 198 -16.27 7.38 -10.04
CA HIS A 198 -16.11 6.85 -11.42
C HIS A 198 -15.65 5.38 -11.55
N TRP A 199 -14.52 5.09 -12.23
CA TRP A 199 -13.95 3.74 -12.44
C TRP A 199 -13.90 2.91 -11.16
N PHE A 200 -13.59 3.56 -10.04
CA PHE A 200 -13.41 2.89 -8.76
C PHE A 200 -14.71 2.37 -8.18
N GLN A 201 -15.88 2.83 -8.65
CA GLN A 201 -17.14 2.18 -8.27
C GLN A 201 -17.18 0.71 -8.70
N GLU A 202 -16.74 0.37 -9.91
CA GLU A 202 -16.74 -1.02 -10.36
C GLU A 202 -15.57 -1.82 -9.79
N ALA A 203 -14.35 -1.30 -9.93
CA ALA A 203 -13.14 -1.98 -9.44
C ALA A 203 -13.11 -2.10 -7.91
N GLY A 204 -13.59 -1.08 -7.20
CA GLY A 204 -13.72 -1.09 -5.74
C GLY A 204 -14.81 -2.04 -5.29
N ASN A 205 -15.94 -2.14 -6.00
CA ASN A 205 -16.99 -3.11 -5.69
C ASN A 205 -16.50 -4.56 -5.84
N THR A 206 -15.92 -4.90 -7.00
CA THR A 206 -15.37 -6.25 -7.21
C THR A 206 -14.28 -6.57 -6.19
N TRP A 207 -13.52 -5.57 -5.72
CA TRP A 207 -12.59 -5.74 -4.63
C TRP A 207 -13.28 -6.03 -3.30
N ILE A 208 -14.30 -5.26 -2.89
CA ILE A 208 -15.02 -5.45 -1.62
C ILE A 208 -15.56 -6.87 -1.52
N GLN A 209 -16.17 -7.36 -2.60
CA GLN A 209 -16.71 -8.71 -2.64
C GLN A 209 -15.60 -9.77 -2.55
N GLN A 210 -14.53 -9.60 -3.32
CA GLN A 210 -13.37 -10.50 -3.27
C GLN A 210 -12.71 -10.52 -1.89
N ASP A 211 -12.51 -9.35 -1.30
CA ASP A 211 -11.85 -9.17 -0.01
C ASP A 211 -12.69 -9.82 1.11
N MET A 212 -14.02 -9.65 1.06
CA MET A 212 -14.97 -10.34 1.93
C MET A 212 -14.85 -11.85 1.84
N PHE A 213 -14.92 -12.43 0.64
CA PHE A 213 -14.80 -13.87 0.47
C PHE A 213 -13.43 -14.38 0.92
N SER A 214 -12.35 -13.65 0.63
CA SER A 214 -11.01 -14.08 1.03
C SER A 214 -10.77 -14.03 2.54
N HIS A 215 -11.31 -13.04 3.25
CA HIS A 215 -11.20 -12.94 4.71
C HIS A 215 -12.11 -13.94 5.43
N ARG A 216 -13.33 -14.12 4.94
CA ARG A 216 -14.30 -15.04 5.56
C ARG A 216 -13.93 -16.50 5.33
N ASP A 217 -13.58 -16.83 4.10
CA ASP A 217 -13.45 -18.22 3.65
C ASP A 217 -11.98 -18.66 3.52
N GLY A 218 -11.02 -17.72 3.65
CA GLY A 218 -9.59 -18.00 3.52
C GLY A 218 -9.15 -18.34 2.09
N VAL A 219 -9.97 -18.00 1.09
CA VAL A 219 -9.78 -18.36 -0.32
C VAL A 219 -9.16 -17.20 -1.09
N TYR A 220 -8.00 -17.45 -1.71
CA TYR A 220 -7.23 -16.47 -2.50
C TYR A 220 -7.10 -16.90 -3.97
N SER A 221 -8.21 -17.38 -4.53
CA SER A 221 -8.36 -17.80 -5.93
C SER A 221 -9.69 -17.30 -6.49
N GLY A 222 -9.83 -17.23 -7.81
CA GLY A 222 -11.06 -16.81 -8.46
C GLY A 222 -11.29 -15.29 -8.45
N MET A 223 -10.28 -14.50 -8.84
CA MET A 223 -10.43 -13.03 -8.96
C MET A 223 -11.40 -12.61 -10.09
N GLY A 224 -11.85 -13.54 -10.94
CA GLY A 224 -12.67 -13.25 -12.11
C GLY A 224 -11.82 -12.84 -13.32
N PHE A 225 -12.22 -13.28 -14.51
CA PHE A 225 -11.37 -13.20 -15.72
C PHE A 225 -11.04 -11.76 -16.15
N LEU A 226 -11.90 -10.79 -15.83
CA LEU A 226 -11.71 -9.39 -16.19
C LEU A 226 -10.52 -8.73 -15.48
N ASN A 227 -10.03 -9.32 -14.40
CA ASN A 227 -8.78 -8.91 -13.77
C ASN A 227 -7.55 -9.16 -14.64
N ALA A 228 -7.62 -10.08 -15.61
CA ALA A 228 -6.50 -10.36 -16.48
C ALA A 228 -6.10 -9.16 -17.34
N ALA A 229 -7.02 -8.23 -17.66
CA ALA A 229 -6.74 -7.05 -18.46
C ALA A 229 -5.58 -6.20 -17.89
N THR A 230 -5.63 -5.87 -16.60
CA THR A 230 -4.60 -5.05 -15.93
C THR A 230 -3.25 -5.76 -15.84
N VAL A 231 -3.24 -7.07 -15.70
CA VAL A 231 -2.00 -7.86 -15.58
C VAL A 231 -1.37 -8.12 -16.94
N ILE A 232 -2.18 -8.43 -17.96
CA ILE A 232 -1.72 -8.79 -19.29
C ILE A 232 -1.35 -7.58 -20.14
N ALA A 233 -1.91 -6.41 -19.86
CA ALA A 233 -1.64 -5.17 -20.59
C ALA A 233 -1.26 -4.04 -19.61
N PRO A 234 -0.11 -4.14 -18.91
CA PRO A 234 0.28 -3.20 -17.87
C PRO A 234 0.60 -1.79 -18.40
N PHE A 235 0.67 -1.60 -19.72
CA PHE A 235 0.80 -0.29 -20.36
C PHE A 235 -0.47 0.55 -20.25
N MET A 236 -1.61 -0.10 -20.05
CA MET A 236 -2.85 0.60 -19.73
C MET A 236 -2.74 1.29 -18.36
N PRO A 237 -3.30 2.50 -18.22
CA PRO A 237 -3.42 3.20 -16.93
C PRO A 237 -4.08 2.37 -15.83
N ILE A 238 -3.85 2.74 -14.57
CA ILE A 238 -4.49 2.10 -13.42
C ILE A 238 -6.00 2.37 -13.46
N GLU A 239 -6.39 3.64 -13.62
CA GLU A 239 -7.79 4.07 -13.68
C GLU A 239 -8.21 4.30 -15.14
N THR A 240 -8.58 3.22 -15.84
CA THR A 240 -8.99 3.29 -17.24
C THR A 240 -10.26 2.51 -17.50
N TYR A 241 -11.31 3.22 -17.88
CA TYR A 241 -12.57 2.62 -18.26
C TYR A 241 -12.48 2.08 -19.69
N SER A 242 -12.90 0.85 -19.97
CA SER A 242 -12.76 0.20 -21.29
C SER A 242 -11.33 0.02 -21.82
N GLY A 243 -10.29 0.28 -21.02
CA GLY A 243 -8.90 -0.07 -21.34
C GLY A 243 -8.35 0.61 -22.60
N TRP A 244 -7.58 -0.14 -23.38
CA TRP A 244 -6.97 0.30 -24.64
C TRP A 244 -7.96 0.23 -25.80
N LEU A 245 -8.21 1.36 -26.46
CA LEU A 245 -9.28 1.52 -27.43
C LEU A 245 -8.81 1.21 -28.85
N ILE A 246 -9.78 1.14 -29.77
CA ILE A 246 -9.51 0.81 -31.18
C ILE A 246 -8.71 1.90 -31.91
N ASP A 247 -8.77 3.14 -31.44
CA ASP A 247 -8.04 4.29 -32.01
C ASP A 247 -6.62 4.44 -31.43
N GLY A 248 -6.20 3.50 -30.58
CA GLY A 248 -4.91 3.51 -29.91
C GLY A 248 -4.89 4.28 -28.59
N THR A 249 -5.91 5.10 -28.29
CA THR A 249 -6.00 5.84 -27.02
C THR A 249 -6.45 4.93 -25.87
N PHE A 250 -6.42 5.44 -24.63
CA PHE A 250 -6.99 4.74 -23.49
C PHE A 250 -8.32 5.37 -23.09
N GLY A 251 -9.21 4.60 -22.46
CA GLY A 251 -10.39 5.20 -21.87
C GLY A 251 -10.09 5.91 -20.56
N GLY A 252 -10.68 7.10 -20.39
CA GLY A 252 -10.55 7.87 -19.16
C GLY A 252 -11.23 7.20 -17.96
N PRO A 253 -10.97 7.65 -16.73
CA PRO A 253 -11.51 7.02 -15.52
C PRO A 253 -13.06 7.04 -15.45
N GLY A 254 -13.73 8.11 -15.90
CA GLY A 254 -15.20 8.20 -15.90
C GLY A 254 -15.89 7.59 -17.12
N GLY A 255 -15.15 6.91 -18.01
CA GLY A 255 -15.72 6.38 -19.24
C GLY A 255 -16.46 7.46 -20.04
N GLY A 256 -17.70 7.17 -20.47
CA GLY A 256 -18.52 8.09 -21.26
C GLY A 256 -18.91 9.38 -20.53
N ALA A 257 -18.91 9.36 -19.19
CA ALA A 257 -19.33 10.49 -18.37
C ALA A 257 -18.36 11.68 -18.40
N ASP A 258 -17.08 11.44 -18.66
CA ASP A 258 -16.04 12.48 -18.72
C ASP A 258 -15.89 13.12 -20.12
N GLY A 259 -16.85 12.89 -21.02
CA GLY A 259 -16.78 13.34 -22.41
C GLY A 259 -15.66 12.66 -23.22
N GLY A 260 -15.06 11.60 -22.67
CA GLY A 260 -13.99 10.83 -23.29
C GLY A 260 -14.38 9.40 -23.64
N GLY A 261 -15.32 8.76 -22.95
CA GLY A 261 -15.73 7.40 -23.29
C GLY A 261 -16.36 7.39 -24.67
N VAL A 262 -15.90 6.49 -25.52
CA VAL A 262 -16.42 6.39 -26.87
C VAL A 262 -17.69 5.52 -26.77
N THR A 263 -18.83 5.98 -27.27
CA THR A 263 -20.05 5.15 -27.25
C THR A 263 -20.00 4.21 -28.46
N GLY A 264 -20.09 2.90 -28.20
CA GLY A 264 -20.44 1.90 -29.22
C GLY A 264 -19.33 1.39 -30.16
N LYS A 265 -18.02 1.59 -29.90
CA LYS A 265 -16.94 1.07 -30.80
C LYS A 265 -15.61 0.65 -30.14
N ASN A 266 -15.51 0.51 -28.82
CA ASN A 266 -14.18 0.56 -28.15
C ASN A 266 -13.78 -0.72 -27.42
N GLN A 267 -14.51 -1.79 -27.64
CA GLN A 267 -14.28 -3.01 -26.87
C GLN A 267 -13.29 -3.89 -27.63
N ARG A 268 -12.05 -3.87 -27.16
CA ARG A 268 -11.11 -4.95 -27.45
C ARG A 268 -11.42 -6.10 -26.52
N TYR A 269 -11.49 -7.31 -27.06
CA TYR A 269 -11.72 -8.51 -26.25
C TYR A 269 -10.78 -8.55 -25.04
N LEU A 270 -11.35 -8.83 -23.86
CA LEU A 270 -10.74 -8.75 -22.53
C LEU A 270 -10.42 -7.33 -22.04
N LEU A 271 -9.73 -6.50 -22.84
CA LEU A 271 -9.25 -5.18 -22.40
C LEU A 271 -10.41 -4.19 -22.17
N GLY A 272 -11.51 -4.33 -22.90
CA GLY A 272 -12.73 -3.54 -22.74
C GLY A 272 -13.42 -3.70 -21.38
N GLY A 273 -13.06 -4.72 -20.61
CA GLY A 273 -13.57 -4.93 -19.25
C GLY A 273 -12.61 -4.47 -18.14
N SER A 274 -11.56 -3.71 -18.47
CA SER A 274 -10.58 -3.19 -17.49
C SER A 274 -11.20 -2.40 -16.33
N GLN A 275 -12.42 -1.83 -16.50
CA GLN A 275 -13.12 -1.16 -15.41
C GLN A 275 -13.46 -2.08 -14.22
N TYR A 276 -13.56 -3.39 -14.44
CA TYR A 276 -13.90 -4.35 -13.39
C TYR A 276 -12.67 -4.90 -12.67
N SER A 277 -11.45 -4.56 -13.11
CA SER A 277 -10.25 -5.09 -12.50
C SER A 277 -10.00 -4.47 -11.12
N ASN A 278 -9.98 -5.33 -10.11
CA ASN A 278 -9.61 -5.01 -8.74
C ASN A 278 -8.13 -5.27 -8.42
N ILE A 279 -7.24 -5.47 -9.41
CA ILE A 279 -5.82 -5.76 -9.15
C ILE A 279 -5.17 -4.63 -8.34
N PHE A 280 -5.45 -3.36 -8.67
CA PHE A 280 -4.90 -2.23 -7.92
C PHE A 280 -5.51 -2.04 -6.53
N PRO A 281 -6.85 -2.09 -6.34
CA PRO A 281 -7.45 -2.18 -5.01
C PRO A 281 -6.91 -3.34 -4.17
N THR A 282 -6.66 -4.50 -4.79
CA THR A 282 -6.05 -5.66 -4.13
C THR A 282 -4.64 -5.34 -3.65
N PHE A 283 -3.82 -4.67 -4.46
CA PHE A 283 -2.50 -4.20 -4.05
C PHE A 283 -2.60 -3.27 -2.85
N ILE A 284 -3.47 -2.26 -2.90
CA ILE A 284 -3.67 -1.28 -1.82
C ILE A 284 -4.08 -1.99 -0.53
N GLY A 285 -5.12 -2.83 -0.58
CA GLY A 285 -5.61 -3.59 0.58
C GLY A 285 -4.54 -4.51 1.19
N THR A 286 -3.66 -5.05 0.34
CA THR A 286 -2.62 -6.02 0.73
C THR A 286 -1.36 -5.35 1.32
N TRP A 287 -0.94 -4.22 0.75
CA TRP A 287 0.36 -3.60 1.04
C TRP A 287 0.26 -2.33 1.89
N ILE A 288 -0.87 -1.64 1.85
CA ILE A 288 -1.13 -0.43 2.65
C ILE A 288 -2.06 -0.80 3.81
N GLY A 289 -3.15 -1.51 3.52
CA GLY A 289 -4.13 -1.96 4.50
C GLY A 289 -5.54 -1.92 3.94
N THR A 290 -6.44 -2.75 4.47
CA THR A 290 -7.84 -2.84 3.98
C THR A 290 -8.60 -1.53 4.14
N GLY A 291 -8.25 -0.70 5.14
CA GLY A 291 -8.82 0.64 5.29
C GLY A 291 -8.35 1.65 4.25
N ALA A 292 -7.22 1.42 3.56
CA ALA A 292 -6.76 2.33 2.52
C ALA A 292 -7.75 2.40 1.34
N VAL A 293 -8.40 1.29 0.99
CA VAL A 293 -9.43 1.26 -0.06
C VAL A 293 -10.69 2.00 0.41
N ARG A 294 -11.08 1.81 1.67
CA ARG A 294 -12.20 2.53 2.32
C ARG A 294 -11.96 4.04 2.41
N TRP A 295 -10.72 4.45 2.62
CA TRP A 295 -10.31 5.84 2.80
C TRP A 295 -10.71 6.73 1.62
N ILE A 296 -10.65 6.19 0.40
CA ILE A 296 -11.03 6.89 -0.83
C ILE A 296 -12.50 7.35 -0.78
N TYR A 297 -13.41 6.43 -0.42
CA TYR A 297 -14.85 6.73 -0.32
C TYR A 297 -15.18 7.77 0.76
N GLY A 298 -14.32 7.90 1.78
CA GLY A 298 -14.45 8.93 2.82
C GLY A 298 -13.90 10.30 2.43
N ASN A 299 -12.92 10.37 1.52
CA ASN A 299 -12.11 11.57 1.30
C ASN A 299 -12.23 12.20 -0.10
N ALA A 300 -12.80 11.49 -1.08
CA ALA A 300 -13.00 11.98 -2.45
C ALA A 300 -14.07 13.09 -2.56
N TYR A 301 -15.09 13.05 -1.70
CA TYR A 301 -16.31 13.86 -1.84
C TYR A 301 -16.04 15.36 -2.02
N GLY A 302 -16.61 15.94 -3.10
CA GLY A 302 -16.52 17.36 -3.39
C GLY A 302 -15.11 17.85 -3.76
N LYS A 303 -14.14 16.94 -3.95
CA LYS A 303 -12.74 17.29 -4.27
C LYS A 303 -12.28 16.70 -5.59
N THR A 304 -12.48 15.40 -5.78
CA THR A 304 -12.10 14.71 -7.02
C THR A 304 -12.96 13.47 -7.20
N LYS A 305 -13.00 13.02 -8.45
CA LYS A 305 -13.75 11.85 -8.91
C LYS A 305 -12.87 10.62 -9.13
N TYR A 306 -11.56 10.77 -8.90
CA TYR A 306 -10.54 9.81 -9.31
C TYR A 306 -9.75 9.32 -8.09
N LEU A 307 -9.47 8.02 -8.04
CA LEU A 307 -8.82 7.36 -6.90
C LEU A 307 -7.42 7.90 -6.66
N LEU A 308 -6.58 7.98 -7.69
CA LEU A 308 -5.18 8.38 -7.53
C LEU A 308 -5.08 9.85 -7.12
N GLU A 309 -5.97 10.70 -7.63
CA GLU A 309 -6.09 12.09 -7.18
C GLU A 309 -6.57 12.20 -5.74
N THR A 310 -7.44 11.27 -5.30
CA THR A 310 -7.91 11.26 -3.91
C THR A 310 -6.72 11.00 -2.98
N TYR A 311 -5.81 10.09 -3.33
CA TYR A 311 -4.55 9.94 -2.60
C TYR A 311 -3.60 11.13 -2.80
N GLY A 312 -3.70 11.87 -3.90
CA GLY A 312 -2.88 13.06 -4.14
C GLY A 312 -3.25 14.28 -3.29
N LEU A 313 -4.41 14.26 -2.60
CA LEU A 313 -4.84 15.32 -1.69
C LEU A 313 -3.86 15.51 -0.52
N ASP A 314 -3.83 16.70 0.09
CA ASP A 314 -2.99 17.02 1.26
C ASP A 314 -3.21 16.06 2.45
N LYS A 315 -4.45 15.56 2.58
CA LYS A 315 -4.81 14.57 3.61
C LYS A 315 -4.39 13.13 3.25
N GLY A 316 -3.99 12.89 2.00
CA GLY A 316 -3.54 11.61 1.46
C GLY A 316 -2.02 11.49 1.47
N LEU A 317 -1.46 10.96 0.38
CA LEU A 317 -0.02 10.74 0.20
C LEU A 317 0.72 11.94 -0.42
N GLY A 318 0.01 12.93 -0.97
CA GLY A 318 0.61 14.01 -1.76
C GLY A 318 1.23 13.50 -3.08
N ASP A 319 1.77 14.43 -3.89
CA ASP A 319 2.28 14.10 -5.24
C ASP A 319 3.40 13.04 -5.21
N ALA A 320 4.41 13.23 -4.37
CA ALA A 320 5.54 12.31 -4.27
C ALA A 320 5.11 10.91 -3.81
N GLY A 321 4.21 10.84 -2.81
CA GLY A 321 3.70 9.57 -2.30
C GLY A 321 2.81 8.83 -3.31
N VAL A 322 1.99 9.52 -4.10
CA VAL A 322 1.22 8.89 -5.19
C VAL A 322 2.12 8.39 -6.31
N ARG A 323 3.15 9.15 -6.71
CA ARG A 323 4.11 8.68 -7.73
C ARG A 323 4.87 7.45 -7.25
N ARG A 324 5.25 7.39 -5.96
CA ARG A 324 5.80 6.19 -5.33
C ARG A 324 4.80 5.03 -5.37
N LEU A 325 3.55 5.26 -4.98
CA LEU A 325 2.48 4.25 -4.99
C LEU A 325 2.32 3.59 -6.36
N ILE A 326 2.25 4.40 -7.42
CA ILE A 326 2.16 3.92 -8.80
C ILE A 326 3.40 3.08 -9.16
N THR A 327 4.59 3.58 -8.85
CA THR A 327 5.86 2.90 -9.16
C THR A 327 5.97 1.55 -8.45
N GLU A 328 5.66 1.51 -7.16
CA GLU A 328 5.67 0.29 -6.36
C GLU A 328 4.67 -0.73 -6.88
N PHE A 329 3.43 -0.30 -7.15
CA PHE A 329 2.42 -1.19 -7.71
C PHE A 329 2.89 -1.86 -9.01
N ARG A 330 3.42 -1.06 -9.96
CA ARG A 330 3.87 -1.58 -11.26
C ARG A 330 5.07 -2.52 -11.12
N ALA A 331 6.00 -2.21 -10.21
CA ALA A 331 7.13 -3.07 -9.89
C ALA A 331 6.68 -4.42 -9.30
N ARG A 332 5.79 -4.38 -8.30
CA ARG A 332 5.26 -5.56 -7.64
C ARG A 332 4.42 -6.42 -8.58
N LEU A 333 3.60 -5.79 -9.43
CA LEU A 333 2.82 -6.48 -10.44
C LEU A 333 3.72 -7.25 -11.43
N ALA A 334 4.81 -6.63 -11.90
CA ALA A 334 5.77 -7.28 -12.80
C ALA A 334 6.42 -8.53 -12.17
N MET A 335 6.59 -8.54 -10.85
CA MET A 335 7.16 -9.66 -10.10
C MET A 335 6.14 -10.66 -9.57
N LEU A 336 4.84 -10.47 -9.82
CA LEU A 336 3.76 -11.22 -9.18
C LEU A 336 3.87 -11.19 -7.65
N ASP A 337 4.08 -10.00 -7.12
CA ASP A 337 4.39 -9.74 -5.71
C ASP A 337 3.17 -9.23 -4.94
N MET A 338 2.18 -10.12 -4.78
CA MET A 338 0.82 -9.77 -4.32
C MET A 338 0.36 -10.66 -3.16
N LYS A 339 1.30 -11.05 -2.29
CA LYS A 339 1.04 -11.95 -1.15
C LYS A 339 0.29 -13.21 -1.60
N LYS A 340 -0.80 -13.54 -0.90
CA LYS A 340 -1.60 -14.74 -1.15
C LYS A 340 -2.28 -14.73 -2.54
N TRP A 341 -2.46 -13.56 -3.15
CA TRP A 341 -3.04 -13.42 -4.50
C TRP A 341 -2.06 -13.71 -5.64
N SER A 342 -0.76 -13.82 -5.36
CA SER A 342 0.27 -14.01 -6.39
C SER A 342 0.00 -15.23 -7.30
N GLY A 343 -0.47 -16.33 -6.71
CA GLY A 343 -0.81 -17.55 -7.46
C GLY A 343 -1.97 -17.36 -8.42
N GLU A 344 -2.99 -16.63 -8.02
CA GLU A 344 -4.15 -16.37 -8.86
C GLU A 344 -3.85 -15.38 -9.99
N ILE A 345 -2.98 -14.39 -9.74
CA ILE A 345 -2.50 -13.48 -10.80
C ILE A 345 -1.71 -14.25 -11.86
N ARG A 346 -0.89 -15.24 -11.46
CA ARG A 346 -0.26 -16.17 -12.43
C ARG A 346 -1.31 -16.94 -13.22
N ASN A 347 -2.37 -17.43 -12.58
CA ASN A 347 -3.42 -18.18 -13.26
C ASN A 347 -4.10 -17.33 -14.33
N LEU A 348 -4.46 -16.08 -14.01
CA LEU A 348 -5.01 -15.11 -14.96
C LEU A 348 -4.08 -14.89 -16.15
N LEU A 349 -2.79 -14.67 -15.92
CA LEU A 349 -1.81 -14.56 -17.00
C LEU A 349 -1.77 -15.83 -17.85
N ASN A 350 -1.75 -17.01 -17.23
CA ASN A 350 -1.66 -18.27 -17.94
C ASN A 350 -2.88 -18.57 -18.84
N GLN A 351 -4.06 -18.13 -18.43
CA GLN A 351 -5.30 -18.30 -19.20
C GLN A 351 -5.35 -17.44 -20.47
N HIS A 352 -4.66 -16.29 -20.49
CA HIS A 352 -4.80 -15.29 -21.56
C HIS A 352 -3.53 -15.05 -22.38
N PHE A 353 -2.34 -15.31 -21.83
CA PHE A 353 -1.08 -15.09 -22.52
C PHE A 353 -1.00 -15.83 -23.85
N GLY A 354 -0.61 -15.11 -24.90
CA GLY A 354 -0.48 -15.64 -26.25
C GLY A 354 -1.79 -15.75 -27.03
N SER A 355 -2.93 -15.43 -26.41
CA SER A 355 -4.19 -15.27 -27.14
C SER A 355 -4.29 -13.88 -27.77
N ASP A 356 -5.14 -13.71 -28.77
CA ASP A 356 -5.31 -12.42 -29.45
C ASP A 356 -6.48 -11.63 -28.88
N THR A 357 -6.26 -10.34 -28.62
CA THR A 357 -7.35 -9.36 -28.58
C THR A 357 -7.94 -9.20 -29.98
N TYR A 358 -9.17 -8.71 -30.06
CA TYR A 358 -9.83 -8.37 -31.33
C TYR A 358 -10.92 -7.34 -31.07
N TRP A 359 -11.39 -6.66 -32.11
CA TRP A 359 -12.53 -5.75 -32.01
C TRP A 359 -13.83 -6.54 -31.81
N GLU A 360 -14.46 -6.42 -30.62
CA GLU A 360 -15.65 -7.19 -30.26
C GLU A 360 -16.84 -6.86 -31.16
N GLN A 361 -17.05 -5.57 -31.47
CA GLN A 361 -18.15 -5.14 -32.33
C GLN A 361 -18.06 -5.74 -33.74
N ASP A 362 -16.86 -5.81 -34.33
CA ASP A 362 -16.68 -6.42 -35.66
C ASP A 362 -16.86 -7.94 -35.61
N MET A 363 -16.54 -8.57 -34.48
CA MET A 363 -16.89 -9.97 -34.24
C MET A 363 -18.41 -10.18 -34.15
N TRP A 364 -19.16 -9.28 -33.51
CA TRP A 364 -20.62 -9.42 -33.41
C TRP A 364 -21.34 -9.12 -34.72
N ASP A 365 -20.94 -8.04 -35.40
CA ASP A 365 -21.61 -7.58 -36.62
C ASP A 365 -21.22 -8.40 -37.85
N ASN A 366 -19.94 -8.81 -37.93
CA ASN A 366 -19.36 -9.41 -39.14
C ASN A 366 -18.70 -10.77 -38.92
N ASN A 367 -18.73 -11.31 -37.69
CA ASN A 367 -18.05 -12.56 -37.32
C ASN A 367 -16.56 -12.59 -37.73
N ARG A 368 -15.88 -11.46 -37.54
CA ARG A 368 -14.49 -11.25 -37.98
C ARG A 368 -13.61 -10.68 -36.87
N LYS A 369 -12.43 -11.30 -36.67
CA LYS A 369 -11.39 -10.79 -35.76
C LYS A 369 -10.55 -9.73 -36.47
N SER A 370 -11.03 -8.50 -36.48
CA SER A 370 -10.24 -7.36 -36.98
C SER A 370 -9.32 -6.80 -35.90
N TYR A 371 -8.12 -6.40 -36.33
CA TYR A 371 -7.02 -5.86 -35.55
C TYR A 371 -6.70 -6.72 -34.31
N THR A 372 -5.67 -7.57 -34.44
CA THR A 372 -5.23 -8.44 -33.35
C THR A 372 -3.96 -7.92 -32.70
N TRP A 373 -3.97 -7.86 -31.38
CA TRP A 373 -2.75 -7.76 -30.58
C TRP A 373 -2.63 -9.01 -29.72
N THR A 374 -1.50 -9.70 -29.85
CA THR A 374 -1.20 -10.91 -29.08
C THR A 374 -0.85 -10.54 -27.66
N MET A 375 -1.67 -11.06 -26.73
CA MET A 375 -1.64 -10.72 -25.33
C MET A 375 -0.33 -11.15 -24.65
N THR A 376 0.39 -10.17 -24.10
CA THR A 376 1.58 -10.39 -23.28
C THR A 376 1.80 -9.21 -22.32
N PRO A 377 2.22 -9.45 -21.06
CA PRO A 377 2.56 -8.38 -20.14
C PRO A 377 3.89 -7.69 -20.49
N TYR A 378 4.63 -8.23 -21.46
CA TYR A 378 5.97 -7.79 -21.81
C TYR A 378 5.97 -6.87 -23.04
N GLN A 379 6.81 -5.85 -22.98
CA GLN A 379 6.96 -4.89 -24.06
C GLN A 379 7.87 -5.44 -25.16
N THR A 380 7.39 -5.42 -26.40
CA THR A 380 8.22 -5.69 -27.56
C THR A 380 9.18 -4.51 -27.78
N VAL A 381 10.47 -4.80 -27.92
CA VAL A 381 11.51 -3.82 -28.19
C VAL A 381 12.31 -4.23 -29.42
N THR A 382 12.81 -3.25 -30.18
CA THR A 382 13.76 -3.44 -31.28
C THR A 382 15.10 -2.84 -30.89
N GLU A 383 16.17 -3.58 -31.13
CA GLU A 383 17.53 -3.05 -30.96
C GLU A 383 17.87 -2.13 -32.13
N SER A 384 18.34 -0.92 -31.82
CA SER A 384 18.80 0.05 -32.80
C SER A 384 19.90 0.92 -32.19
N ASN A 385 21.09 0.87 -32.78
CA ASN A 385 22.26 1.68 -32.39
C ASN A 385 22.65 1.55 -30.90
N GLY A 386 22.54 0.35 -30.34
CA GLY A 386 22.81 0.05 -28.93
C GLY A 386 21.65 0.37 -27.98
N TYR A 387 20.52 0.85 -28.50
CA TYR A 387 19.32 1.12 -27.71
C TYR A 387 18.24 0.06 -27.96
N LEU A 388 17.50 -0.28 -26.91
CA LEU A 388 16.23 -0.98 -27.01
C LEU A 388 15.13 0.07 -27.13
N VAL A 389 14.46 0.08 -28.28
CA VAL A 389 13.38 1.01 -28.63
C VAL A 389 12.04 0.28 -28.52
N PRO A 390 11.07 0.78 -27.74
CA PRO A 390 9.77 0.12 -27.55
C PRO A 390 8.90 0.22 -28.80
N ASN A 391 8.03 -0.79 -28.98
CA ASN A 391 6.87 -0.64 -29.86
C ASN A 391 6.02 0.54 -29.39
N GLN A 392 5.83 1.51 -30.26
CA GLN A 392 5.16 2.76 -29.96
C GLN A 392 3.68 2.58 -29.58
N GLU A 393 3.00 1.56 -30.14
CA GLU A 393 1.57 1.32 -29.88
C GLU A 393 1.27 0.95 -28.43
N THR A 394 2.23 0.34 -27.72
CA THR A 394 2.06 -0.18 -26.36
C THR A 394 2.99 0.49 -25.35
N THR A 395 3.50 1.68 -25.68
CA THR A 395 4.15 2.54 -24.70
C THR A 395 3.17 2.90 -23.56
N PRO A 396 3.66 3.16 -22.33
CA PRO A 396 2.80 3.44 -21.19
C PRO A 396 1.82 4.59 -21.45
N GLY A 397 0.58 4.46 -21.00
CA GLY A 397 -0.33 5.58 -20.75
C GLY A 397 -0.03 6.25 -19.40
N TRP A 398 -0.85 7.20 -18.97
CA TRP A 398 -0.70 7.81 -17.64
C TRP A 398 -0.85 6.75 -16.56
N SER A 399 -0.06 6.77 -15.49
CA SER A 399 -0.01 5.71 -14.46
C SER A 399 0.29 4.30 -15.00
N GLY A 400 0.58 4.16 -16.31
CA GLY A 400 0.84 2.92 -17.03
C GLY A 400 2.29 2.45 -16.88
N SER A 401 2.58 1.25 -17.35
CA SER A 401 3.96 0.73 -17.33
C SER A 401 4.30 -0.22 -18.47
N ASN A 402 5.59 -0.35 -18.76
CA ASN A 402 6.13 -1.40 -19.62
C ASN A 402 7.07 -2.28 -18.81
N VAL A 403 7.08 -3.57 -19.13
CA VAL A 403 8.00 -4.54 -18.55
C VAL A 403 8.83 -5.14 -19.69
N VAL A 404 10.15 -4.89 -19.68
CA VAL A 404 11.07 -5.44 -20.69
C VAL A 404 11.91 -6.53 -20.02
N PRO A 405 11.75 -7.81 -20.41
CA PRO A 405 12.64 -8.87 -19.95
C PRO A 405 14.05 -8.67 -20.50
N LEU A 406 15.06 -8.88 -19.66
CA LEU A 406 16.48 -8.69 -19.97
C LEU A 406 17.25 -9.96 -19.61
N LYS A 407 18.03 -10.47 -20.56
CA LYS A 407 18.86 -11.67 -20.38
C LYS A 407 20.12 -11.28 -19.63
N VAL A 408 20.32 -11.89 -18.46
CA VAL A 408 21.55 -11.70 -17.68
C VAL A 408 22.72 -12.37 -18.39
N GLN A 409 23.82 -11.64 -18.56
CA GLN A 409 25.06 -12.17 -19.12
C GLN A 409 25.64 -13.25 -18.19
N SER A 410 26.14 -14.35 -18.76
CA SER A 410 26.75 -15.43 -17.98
C SER A 410 27.86 -14.92 -17.05
N GLY A 411 27.80 -15.30 -15.78
CA GLY A 411 28.76 -14.90 -14.75
C GLY A 411 28.58 -13.50 -14.17
N ALA A 412 27.61 -12.70 -14.65
CA ALA A 412 27.35 -11.36 -14.14
C ALA A 412 26.98 -11.40 -12.64
N LYS A 413 27.47 -10.41 -11.89
CA LYS A 413 27.16 -10.19 -10.46
C LYS A 413 26.28 -8.97 -10.23
N GLU A 414 26.09 -8.18 -11.26
CA GLU A 414 25.25 -6.99 -11.29
C GLU A 414 24.76 -6.78 -12.71
N VAL A 415 23.68 -6.00 -12.83
CA VAL A 415 23.14 -5.53 -14.10
C VAL A 415 22.99 -4.02 -14.02
N THR A 416 23.26 -3.32 -15.11
CA THR A 416 23.03 -1.88 -15.24
C THR A 416 22.34 -1.58 -16.56
N VAL A 417 21.33 -0.71 -16.51
CA VAL A 417 20.62 -0.24 -17.69
C VAL A 417 20.43 1.27 -17.57
N SER A 418 20.79 1.99 -18.62
CA SER A 418 20.49 3.41 -18.74
C SER A 418 19.11 3.61 -19.36
N PHE A 419 18.34 4.51 -18.78
CA PHE A 419 16.97 4.85 -19.14
C PHE A 419 16.90 6.29 -19.63
N TYR A 420 16.21 6.49 -20.75
CA TYR A 420 16.05 7.78 -21.40
C TYR A 420 14.56 8.02 -21.68
N PRO A 421 13.87 8.90 -20.93
CA PRO A 421 12.58 9.44 -21.36
C PRO A 421 12.70 10.02 -22.78
N ASN A 422 11.76 9.69 -23.66
CA ASN A 422 11.81 10.13 -25.05
C ASN A 422 10.48 10.74 -25.50
N GLY A 423 10.53 11.76 -26.34
CA GLY A 423 9.33 12.44 -26.86
C GLY A 423 8.81 13.56 -25.94
N ALA A 424 7.80 14.30 -26.42
CA ALA A 424 7.34 15.54 -25.80
C ALA A 424 6.61 15.36 -24.45
N ASN A 425 6.05 14.17 -24.20
CA ASN A 425 5.25 13.90 -23.00
C ASN A 425 6.07 13.21 -21.90
N SER A 426 7.19 12.58 -22.24
CA SER A 426 8.06 11.87 -21.31
C SER A 426 9.16 12.79 -20.81
N ASN A 427 9.26 12.97 -19.49
CA ASN A 427 10.20 13.92 -18.91
C ASN A 427 10.79 13.43 -17.59
N ASN A 428 11.72 14.22 -17.03
CA ASN A 428 12.44 13.91 -15.79
C ASN A 428 11.62 14.10 -14.51
N LYS A 429 10.29 14.13 -14.61
CA LYS A 429 9.36 14.20 -13.47
C LYS A 429 8.35 13.07 -13.48
N ASN A 430 7.82 12.71 -14.66
CA ASN A 430 6.74 11.73 -14.76
C ASN A 430 7.19 10.32 -15.10
N MET A 431 8.42 10.13 -15.58
CA MET A 431 8.93 8.80 -15.92
C MET A 431 9.80 8.24 -14.81
N ASN A 432 9.40 7.11 -14.24
CA ASN A 432 10.18 6.34 -13.29
C ASN A 432 10.69 5.04 -13.94
N PHE A 433 11.84 4.58 -13.47
CA PHE A 433 12.48 3.37 -13.95
C PHE A 433 13.12 2.59 -12.82
N LEU A 434 13.02 1.26 -12.87
CA LEU A 434 13.78 0.37 -12.00
C LEU A 434 14.05 -0.97 -12.68
N LEU A 435 15.03 -1.69 -12.14
CA LEU A 435 15.29 -3.09 -12.44
C LEU A 435 14.72 -3.96 -11.33
N CYS A 436 14.22 -5.13 -11.68
CA CYS A 436 13.81 -6.12 -10.69
C CYS A 436 13.98 -7.55 -11.19
N TYR A 437 14.07 -8.51 -10.27
CA TYR A 437 14.02 -9.92 -10.60
C TYR A 437 13.36 -10.73 -9.49
N ARG A 438 12.80 -11.87 -9.84
CA ARG A 438 12.41 -12.90 -8.87
C ARG A 438 13.61 -13.79 -8.62
N ALA A 439 14.03 -13.96 -7.38
CA ALA A 439 15.09 -14.90 -7.02
C ALA A 439 14.58 -16.36 -7.03
N THR A 440 15.49 -17.31 -7.16
CA THR A 440 15.17 -18.76 -7.12
C THR A 440 14.56 -19.22 -5.79
N ASP A 441 14.83 -18.49 -4.69
CA ASP A 441 14.21 -18.72 -3.38
C ASP A 441 12.78 -18.16 -3.28
N GLY A 442 12.34 -17.42 -4.29
CA GLY A 442 11.02 -16.78 -4.40
C GLY A 442 10.98 -15.32 -3.96
N THR A 443 12.09 -14.76 -3.48
CA THR A 443 12.14 -13.35 -3.06
C THR A 443 12.13 -12.41 -4.28
N PRO A 444 11.23 -11.42 -4.36
CA PRO A 444 11.36 -10.35 -5.33
C PRO A 444 12.47 -9.38 -4.90
N VAL A 445 13.31 -8.97 -5.84
CA VAL A 445 14.44 -8.08 -5.62
C VAL A 445 14.29 -6.89 -6.56
N TYR A 446 14.36 -5.68 -6.03
CA TYR A 446 14.17 -4.42 -6.76
C TYR A 446 15.45 -3.59 -6.70
N SER A 447 15.75 -2.80 -7.72
CA SER A 447 16.70 -1.69 -7.61
C SER A 447 16.01 -0.48 -7.00
N GLU A 448 16.78 0.50 -6.56
CA GLU A 448 16.24 1.81 -6.24
C GLU A 448 15.57 2.40 -7.50
N PRO A 449 14.31 2.88 -7.41
CA PRO A 449 13.68 3.57 -8.53
C PRO A 449 14.37 4.90 -8.81
N ILE A 450 14.64 5.18 -10.08
CA ILE A 450 15.09 6.50 -10.54
C ILE A 450 13.94 7.23 -11.21
N THR A 451 13.96 8.56 -11.14
CA THR A 451 13.01 9.45 -11.84
C THR A 451 13.76 10.23 -12.92
N GLY A 452 13.25 10.16 -14.14
CA GLY A 452 13.87 10.76 -15.32
C GLY A 452 15.06 9.99 -15.86
N GLU A 453 15.79 10.64 -16.75
CA GLU A 453 17.00 10.10 -17.37
C GLU A 453 18.05 9.73 -16.32
N GLY A 454 18.61 8.53 -16.45
CA GLY A 454 19.66 8.03 -15.56
C GLY A 454 19.93 6.54 -15.75
N SER A 455 20.73 5.95 -14.87
CA SER A 455 21.03 4.52 -14.91
C SER A 455 20.57 3.85 -13.61
N ALA A 456 19.89 2.72 -13.74
CA ALA A 456 19.62 1.84 -12.60
C ALA A 456 20.59 0.66 -12.63
N THR A 457 21.20 0.39 -11.48
CA THR A 457 22.05 -0.78 -11.25
C THR A 457 21.34 -1.70 -10.27
N LEU A 458 21.52 -3.01 -10.41
CA LEU A 458 21.03 -4.02 -9.47
C LEU A 458 22.03 -5.16 -9.34
N ARG A 459 22.51 -5.42 -8.13
CA ARG A 459 23.34 -6.57 -7.79
C ARG A 459 22.50 -7.83 -7.76
N LEU A 460 23.12 -8.92 -8.18
CA LEU A 460 22.54 -10.25 -8.23
C LEU A 460 22.99 -11.08 -7.03
N ASP A 461 22.82 -10.52 -5.83
CA ASP A 461 23.25 -11.17 -4.58
C ASP A 461 22.45 -12.45 -4.31
N LYS A 462 21.19 -12.47 -4.75
CA LYS A 462 20.38 -13.68 -4.89
C LYS A 462 20.37 -14.12 -6.35
N THR A 463 20.41 -15.43 -6.60
CA THR A 463 20.33 -15.98 -7.95
C THR A 463 18.97 -15.67 -8.59
N PRO A 464 18.92 -14.97 -9.74
CA PRO A 464 17.67 -14.75 -10.45
C PRO A 464 17.04 -16.04 -10.96
N SER A 465 15.72 -16.09 -10.99
CA SER A 465 14.97 -17.12 -11.71
C SER A 465 15.39 -17.13 -13.18
N SER A 466 15.39 -18.32 -13.75
CA SER A 466 15.79 -18.54 -15.14
C SER A 466 14.62 -19.06 -15.96
N THR A 467 14.61 -18.75 -17.25
CA THR A 467 13.68 -19.31 -18.22
C THR A 467 14.52 -19.93 -19.34
N ASN A 468 14.27 -21.20 -19.67
CA ASN A 468 15.09 -21.97 -20.60
C ASN A 468 16.60 -21.90 -20.27
N GLY A 469 16.94 -21.96 -18.97
CA GLY A 469 18.32 -21.91 -18.48
C GLY A 469 19.00 -20.53 -18.53
N THR A 470 18.30 -19.48 -18.98
CA THR A 470 18.84 -18.10 -19.00
C THR A 470 18.29 -17.32 -17.81
N PRO A 471 19.12 -16.82 -16.88
CA PRO A 471 18.67 -15.96 -15.79
C PRO A 471 18.11 -14.63 -16.32
N MET A 472 17.03 -14.16 -15.70
CA MET A 472 16.27 -13.00 -16.18
C MET A 472 16.22 -11.88 -15.14
N VAL A 473 16.40 -10.65 -15.61
CA VAL A 473 16.06 -9.40 -14.92
C VAL A 473 15.00 -8.69 -15.75
N PHE A 474 14.19 -7.83 -15.15
CA PHE A 474 13.13 -7.09 -15.80
C PHE A 474 13.36 -5.59 -15.60
N ALA A 475 13.32 -4.85 -16.70
CA ALA A 475 13.24 -3.40 -16.68
C ALA A 475 11.76 -3.00 -16.57
N VAL A 476 11.42 -2.24 -15.54
CA VAL A 476 10.05 -1.73 -15.31
C VAL A 476 10.08 -0.22 -15.52
N ILE A 477 9.37 0.22 -16.56
CA ILE A 477 9.24 1.63 -16.96
C ILE A 477 7.85 2.08 -16.56
N VAL A 478 7.73 3.14 -15.79
CA VAL A 478 6.47 3.59 -15.20
C VAL A 478 6.24 5.05 -15.53
N ASN A 479 5.12 5.37 -16.16
CA ASN A 479 4.64 6.74 -16.11
C ASN A 479 3.86 6.95 -14.81
N THR A 480 4.11 8.06 -14.13
CA THR A 480 3.57 8.37 -12.80
C THR A 480 2.58 9.53 -12.82
N ASP A 481 2.18 10.02 -13.99
CA ASP A 481 1.10 11.00 -14.06
C ASP A 481 -0.22 10.35 -13.69
N TYR A 482 -1.00 11.05 -12.86
CA TYR A 482 -2.25 10.55 -12.31
C TYR A 482 -3.37 11.60 -12.28
N GLN A 483 -3.04 12.87 -12.52
CA GLN A 483 -4.01 13.96 -12.53
C GLN A 483 -4.77 13.96 -13.87
N TYR A 484 -6.04 13.59 -13.80
CA TYR A 484 -6.99 13.59 -14.90
C TYR A 484 -7.93 14.82 -14.85
N THR A 485 -8.27 15.31 -13.65
CA THR A 485 -9.03 16.55 -13.44
C THR A 485 -8.33 17.72 -14.13
N GLY A 486 -9.04 18.38 -15.05
CA GLY A 486 -8.47 19.47 -15.85
C GLY A 486 -7.52 19.03 -16.97
N ASN A 487 -7.27 17.73 -17.14
CA ASN A 487 -6.38 17.16 -18.16
C ASN A 487 -6.99 15.93 -18.86
N THR A 488 -8.23 16.03 -19.32
CA THR A 488 -8.90 14.89 -20.00
C THR A 488 -8.21 14.46 -21.29
N GLY A 489 -7.37 15.33 -21.88
CA GLY A 489 -6.52 15.03 -23.04
C GLY A 489 -5.41 14.01 -22.76
N ILE A 490 -5.06 13.79 -21.48
CA ILE A 490 -4.03 12.83 -21.06
C ILE A 490 -4.28 11.42 -21.60
N ARG A 491 -5.54 11.11 -21.90
CA ARG A 491 -5.97 9.83 -22.45
C ARG A 491 -5.37 9.45 -23.80
N LYS A 492 -4.93 10.45 -24.56
CA LYS A 492 -4.33 10.30 -25.89
C LYS A 492 -2.82 10.17 -25.81
N LEU A 493 -2.25 10.38 -24.63
CA LEU A 493 -0.81 10.46 -24.45
C LEU A 493 -0.22 9.08 -24.24
N HIS A 494 0.87 8.88 -24.96
CA HIS A 494 1.78 7.76 -24.87
C HIS A 494 3.13 8.32 -24.44
N TYR A 495 3.79 7.62 -23.51
CA TYR A 495 5.03 8.07 -22.90
C TYR A 495 6.19 7.20 -23.37
N ASP A 496 6.85 7.68 -24.42
CA ASP A 496 7.94 6.97 -25.08
C ASP A 496 9.25 7.02 -24.27
N TYR A 497 10.16 6.09 -24.55
CA TYR A 497 11.44 5.94 -23.88
C TYR A 497 12.44 5.14 -24.71
N LYS A 498 13.71 5.15 -24.31
CA LYS A 498 14.74 4.21 -24.79
C LYS A 498 15.49 3.62 -23.62
N LEU A 499 15.92 2.37 -23.76
CA LEU A 499 16.85 1.75 -22.81
C LEU A 499 18.19 1.50 -23.49
N LYS A 500 19.27 1.60 -22.75
CA LYS A 500 20.59 1.16 -23.19
C LYS A 500 21.11 0.12 -22.19
N PRO A 501 21.17 -1.16 -22.58
CA PRO A 501 21.87 -2.17 -21.79
C PRO A 501 23.31 -1.75 -21.57
N GLU A 502 23.77 -1.75 -20.31
CA GLU A 502 25.15 -1.44 -19.94
C GLU A 502 25.80 -2.74 -19.42
N ALA A 503 26.20 -2.78 -18.14
CA ALA A 503 26.85 -3.94 -17.54
C ALA A 503 25.89 -5.12 -17.32
N GLY A 504 26.37 -6.35 -17.52
CA GLY A 504 25.70 -7.59 -17.09
C GLY A 504 24.45 -7.98 -17.88
N VAL A 505 24.08 -7.23 -18.92
CA VAL A 505 22.90 -7.49 -19.76
C VAL A 505 23.34 -7.85 -21.17
N SER A 506 22.89 -9.00 -21.66
CA SER A 506 23.24 -9.50 -23.00
C SER A 506 22.21 -9.16 -24.09
N GLY A 507 21.08 -8.57 -23.71
CA GLY A 507 20.02 -8.12 -24.61
C GLY A 507 18.63 -8.37 -24.04
N ALA A 508 17.61 -8.02 -24.82
CA ALA A 508 16.21 -8.21 -24.45
C ALA A 508 15.75 -9.67 -24.63
N GLY A 509 14.82 -10.09 -23.79
CA GLY A 509 13.98 -11.26 -23.98
C GLY A 509 12.86 -10.99 -24.99
N ALA A 510 12.28 -12.06 -25.54
CA ALA A 510 11.16 -11.95 -26.47
C ALA A 510 9.85 -11.77 -25.68
N ALA A 511 9.01 -10.82 -26.10
CA ALA A 511 7.77 -10.50 -25.39
C ALA A 511 6.78 -11.68 -25.33
N ASN A 512 6.87 -12.65 -26.24
CA ASN A 512 5.98 -13.81 -26.30
C ASN A 512 6.47 -15.04 -25.48
N VAL A 513 7.38 -14.84 -24.52
CA VAL A 513 7.85 -15.90 -23.60
C VAL A 513 7.31 -15.66 -22.19
N LYS A 514 6.77 -16.70 -21.54
CA LYS A 514 6.21 -16.66 -20.18
C LYS A 514 7.31 -16.68 -19.10
N TYR A 515 8.10 -15.62 -18.96
CA TYR A 515 9.21 -15.58 -17.99
C TYR A 515 8.77 -15.73 -16.52
N TYR A 516 7.53 -15.36 -16.19
CA TYR A 516 6.96 -15.48 -14.84
C TYR A 516 6.60 -16.92 -14.43
N ASN A 517 6.61 -17.88 -15.36
CA ASN A 517 6.08 -19.23 -15.14
C ASN A 517 6.86 -19.98 -14.03
N ASP A 518 8.17 -19.75 -13.99
CA ASP A 518 9.10 -20.39 -13.06
C ASP A 518 9.34 -19.58 -11.78
N PHE A 519 8.60 -18.47 -11.58
CA PHE A 519 8.71 -17.73 -10.33
C PHE A 519 8.29 -18.64 -9.16
N LYS A 520 9.06 -18.61 -8.08
CA LYS A 520 8.60 -19.17 -6.81
C LYS A 520 7.81 -18.07 -6.08
N LEU A 521 6.52 -18.30 -5.83
CA LEU A 521 5.60 -17.26 -5.32
C LEU A 521 5.45 -17.31 -3.80
N ASP A 522 5.72 -18.47 -3.21
CA ASP A 522 5.82 -18.68 -1.78
C ASP A 522 7.21 -18.26 -1.29
N TYR A 523 7.26 -17.16 -0.55
CA TYR A 523 8.44 -16.74 0.18
C TYR A 523 8.03 -16.10 1.50
N LYS A 524 8.98 -15.98 2.44
CA LYS A 524 8.72 -15.28 3.69
C LYS A 524 8.56 -13.79 3.41
N TRP A 525 7.33 -13.32 3.52
CA TRP A 525 7.01 -11.90 3.44
C TRP A 525 7.66 -11.17 4.62
N PRO A 526 8.26 -10.00 4.40
CA PRO A 526 8.55 -9.11 5.52
C PRO A 526 7.20 -8.67 6.10
N GLU A 527 6.83 -9.16 7.28
CA GLU A 527 5.65 -8.68 7.99
C GLU A 527 5.93 -7.28 8.59
N ILE A 528 4.87 -6.49 8.80
CA ILE A 528 4.98 -5.20 9.49
C ILE A 528 5.50 -5.48 10.90
N GLY A 529 6.74 -5.06 11.18
CA GLY A 529 7.43 -5.28 12.46
C GLY A 529 8.28 -6.55 12.54
N GLU A 530 8.36 -7.37 11.49
CA GLU A 530 9.33 -8.47 11.46
C GLU A 530 10.71 -7.98 11.00
N THR A 531 11.70 -8.07 11.90
CA THR A 531 13.12 -8.07 11.52
C THR A 531 13.41 -9.20 10.52
N PRO A 532 14.27 -8.97 9.51
CA PRO A 532 14.66 -10.00 8.55
C PRO A 532 15.29 -11.19 9.29
N VAL A 533 14.64 -12.36 9.21
CA VAL A 533 15.18 -13.59 9.80
C VAL A 533 16.05 -14.27 8.74
N ALA A 534 17.36 -14.30 8.96
CA ALA A 534 18.25 -15.17 8.21
C ALA A 534 17.83 -16.62 8.44
N SER A 535 17.57 -17.37 7.36
CA SER A 535 17.24 -18.79 7.44
C SER A 535 18.41 -19.57 8.04
N SER A 536 18.18 -20.22 9.18
CA SER A 536 18.93 -21.42 9.56
C SER A 536 17.95 -22.52 9.95
N SER A 537 18.01 -23.61 9.20
CA SER A 537 17.33 -24.87 9.43
C SER A 537 17.61 -25.45 10.82
N SER A 538 16.58 -25.74 11.62
CA SER A 538 16.49 -26.98 12.41
C SER A 538 15.11 -27.13 13.07
N VAL A 539 14.55 -28.32 12.85
CA VAL A 539 13.46 -29.06 13.53
C VAL A 539 13.00 -28.61 14.93
N ALA A 540 11.70 -28.78 15.14
CA ALA A 540 10.91 -28.49 16.33
C ALA A 540 11.31 -29.26 17.60
N SER A 541 11.08 -28.63 18.77
CA SER A 541 10.49 -29.30 19.94
C SER A 541 9.93 -28.30 20.97
N SER A 542 8.79 -28.70 21.52
CA SER A 542 7.99 -28.04 22.56
C SER A 542 8.67 -27.97 23.92
N SER A 543 8.41 -26.91 24.71
CA SER A 543 7.69 -27.00 25.99
C SER A 543 7.75 -25.68 26.80
N SER A 544 6.64 -25.43 27.48
CA SER A 544 6.33 -24.41 28.48
C SER A 544 7.30 -24.31 29.66
N VAL A 545 7.65 -23.11 30.16
CA VAL A 545 7.43 -22.63 31.54
C VAL A 545 7.57 -21.09 31.63
N ALA A 546 6.80 -20.46 32.51
CA ALA A 546 6.77 -19.03 32.88
C ALA A 546 8.04 -18.52 33.61
N PRO A 547 8.25 -17.19 33.73
CA PRO A 547 9.50 -16.59 34.19
C PRO A 547 9.56 -16.45 35.72
N ALA A 548 10.72 -16.77 36.31
CA ALA A 548 11.03 -16.47 37.71
C ALA A 548 12.26 -15.56 37.79
N SER A 549 12.05 -14.40 38.41
CA SER A 549 13.05 -13.45 38.88
C SER A 549 13.94 -14.07 39.96
N SER A 550 15.26 -13.87 39.88
CA SER A 550 16.06 -13.57 41.08
C SER A 550 17.43 -13.00 40.71
N SER A 551 17.76 -11.92 41.40
CA SER A 551 19.10 -11.38 41.61
C SER A 551 20.03 -12.42 42.23
N SER A 552 21.28 -12.50 41.76
CA SER A 552 22.49 -12.15 42.54
C SER A 552 23.74 -12.92 42.07
N GLU A 553 24.83 -12.15 42.08
CA GLU A 553 26.23 -12.56 42.16
C GLU A 553 27.03 -12.86 40.88
N LYS A 554 27.95 -11.91 40.67
CA LYS A 554 29.10 -11.87 39.77
C LYS A 554 30.11 -13.00 40.07
N PRO A 555 30.66 -13.63 39.02
CA PRO A 555 32.08 -14.00 39.00
C PRO A 555 32.86 -13.07 38.07
N ALA A 556 34.04 -12.66 38.52
CA ALA A 556 34.95 -11.78 37.78
C ALA A 556 35.90 -12.57 36.85
N ASN A 557 36.35 -11.87 35.82
CA ASN A 557 37.47 -12.12 34.88
C ASN A 557 37.22 -13.17 33.77
N SER A 558 37.62 -12.96 32.51
CA SER A 558 38.45 -11.92 31.88
C SER A 558 38.22 -11.94 30.37
N SER A 559 38.08 -10.78 29.73
CA SER A 559 38.51 -10.62 28.34
C SER A 559 39.11 -9.23 28.16
N SER A 560 40.33 -9.21 27.63
CA SER A 560 41.06 -8.00 27.27
C SER A 560 40.33 -7.32 26.12
N SER A 561 39.48 -6.33 26.40
CA SER A 561 38.94 -5.45 25.38
C SER A 561 40.08 -4.58 24.85
N ALA A 562 40.57 -4.89 23.65
CA ALA A 562 41.39 -3.95 22.90
C ALA A 562 40.62 -2.62 22.81
N LYS A 563 41.22 -1.52 23.27
CA LYS A 563 40.60 -0.20 23.22
C LYS A 563 40.23 0.11 21.77
N ILE A 564 38.97 0.46 21.52
CA ILE A 564 38.52 0.87 20.18
C ILE A 564 39.24 2.17 19.83
N VAL A 565 39.99 2.17 18.71
CA VAL A 565 40.76 3.32 18.22
C VAL A 565 40.07 3.87 16.97
N THR A 566 39.58 5.10 17.05
CA THR A 566 38.84 5.75 15.95
C THR A 566 39.72 6.63 15.05
N ASP A 567 40.96 6.90 15.46
CA ASP A 567 41.94 7.64 14.65
C ASP A 567 42.31 6.86 13.38
N GLY A 568 42.10 7.48 12.22
CA GLY A 568 42.32 6.84 10.92
C GLY A 568 41.21 5.86 10.49
N ALA A 569 40.08 5.80 11.21
CA ALA A 569 38.95 4.98 10.84
C ALA A 569 38.35 5.38 9.48
N THR A 570 37.98 4.38 8.68
CA THR A 570 37.24 4.62 7.42
C THR A 570 35.80 5.03 7.76
N THR A 571 35.30 6.11 7.17
CA THR A 571 33.98 6.67 7.46
C THR A 571 33.04 6.56 6.25
N TYR A 572 31.79 6.18 6.50
CA TYR A 572 30.69 6.08 5.53
C TYR A 572 29.52 6.98 5.95
N ASN A 573 28.89 7.72 5.03
CA ASN A 573 27.79 8.67 5.33
C ASN A 573 26.41 8.14 4.91
N ILE A 574 25.63 7.57 5.84
CA ILE A 574 24.30 7.02 5.56
C ILE A 574 23.26 8.13 5.63
N THR A 575 22.44 8.31 4.59
CA THR A 575 21.29 9.23 4.61
C THR A 575 19.97 8.47 4.53
N ALA A 576 19.00 8.81 5.36
CA ALA A 576 17.65 8.23 5.31
C ALA A 576 16.57 9.32 5.39
N THR A 577 15.48 9.14 4.65
CA THR A 577 14.29 9.99 4.74
C THR A 577 13.16 9.21 5.38
N LEU A 578 12.69 9.64 6.55
CA LEU A 578 11.60 8.99 7.29
C LEU A 578 10.30 9.77 7.12
N PRO A 579 9.20 9.12 6.69
CA PRO A 579 7.88 9.73 6.82
C PRO A 579 7.53 9.90 8.30
N ILE A 580 6.77 10.94 8.61
CA ILE A 580 6.20 11.14 9.94
C ILE A 580 5.13 10.09 10.19
N ASP A 581 5.30 9.25 11.21
CA ASP A 581 4.33 8.21 11.60
C ASP A 581 4.07 8.21 13.12
N ASP A 582 2.92 7.70 13.58
CA ASP A 582 2.62 7.53 15.01
C ASP A 582 2.98 6.14 15.56
N ASN A 583 3.72 5.35 14.76
CA ASN A 583 4.29 4.05 15.10
C ASN A 583 5.83 4.07 14.98
N TYR A 584 6.47 2.89 15.12
CA TYR A 584 7.93 2.72 14.98
C TYR A 584 8.34 2.18 13.59
N ALA A 585 7.61 2.53 12.53
CA ALA A 585 7.97 2.14 11.17
C ALA A 585 9.40 2.56 10.84
N THR A 586 10.11 1.71 10.10
CA THR A 586 11.51 1.91 9.76
C THR A 586 11.71 2.05 8.26
N VAL A 587 12.77 2.80 7.91
CA VAL A 587 13.40 2.77 6.60
C VAL A 587 14.70 2.00 6.73
N SER A 588 14.95 1.08 5.80
CA SER A 588 16.19 0.30 5.79
C SER A 588 17.24 1.03 4.97
N ALA A 589 18.36 1.38 5.61
CA ALA A 589 19.59 1.80 4.95
C ALA A 589 20.55 0.62 4.82
N LYS A 590 21.38 0.58 3.78
CA LYS A 590 22.35 -0.51 3.56
C LYS A 590 23.78 0.00 3.57
N PHE A 591 24.71 -0.86 3.96
CA PHE A 591 26.15 -0.63 3.84
C PHE A 591 26.84 -1.83 3.18
N ASN A 592 27.95 -1.60 2.50
CA ASN A 592 28.70 -2.67 1.83
C ASN A 592 29.39 -3.58 2.86
N ALA A 593 28.69 -4.62 3.30
CA ALA A 593 29.20 -5.55 4.31
C ALA A 593 30.52 -6.24 3.87
N SER A 594 30.71 -6.49 2.57
CA SER A 594 31.96 -7.07 2.06
C SER A 594 33.14 -6.12 2.20
N GLU A 595 32.95 -4.84 1.84
CA GLU A 595 33.99 -3.81 1.97
C GLU A 595 34.30 -3.53 3.45
N VAL A 596 33.27 -3.35 4.28
CA VAL A 596 33.41 -3.15 5.71
C VAL A 596 34.12 -4.33 6.37
N ALA A 597 33.74 -5.57 6.04
CA ALA A 597 34.41 -6.75 6.54
C ALA A 597 35.89 -6.76 6.13
N LYS A 598 36.21 -6.51 4.85
CA LYS A 598 37.61 -6.41 4.38
C LYS A 598 38.42 -5.38 5.16
N LYS A 599 37.85 -4.18 5.40
CA LYS A 599 38.51 -3.12 6.19
C LYS A 599 38.77 -3.54 7.63
N LEU A 600 37.89 -4.36 8.21
CA LEU A 600 38.06 -4.93 9.54
C LEU A 600 38.93 -6.20 9.56
N GLY A 601 39.34 -6.73 8.40
CA GLY A 601 40.06 -8.00 8.32
C GLY A 601 39.18 -9.23 8.55
N LEU A 602 37.88 -9.09 8.29
CA LEU A 602 36.85 -10.12 8.39
C LEU A 602 36.33 -10.50 7.00
N THR A 603 35.50 -11.54 6.96
CA THR A 603 34.62 -11.86 5.83
C THR A 603 33.19 -11.42 6.14
N THR A 604 32.33 -11.31 5.13
CA THR A 604 30.90 -10.99 5.35
C THR A 604 30.24 -11.99 6.32
N ALA A 605 30.58 -13.28 6.22
CA ALA A 605 30.05 -14.33 7.09
C ALA A 605 30.51 -14.22 8.56
N THR A 606 31.63 -13.55 8.82
CA THR A 606 32.19 -13.37 10.17
C THR A 606 32.04 -11.94 10.67
N LEU A 607 31.30 -11.08 9.95
CA LEU A 607 31.17 -9.67 10.30
C LEU A 607 30.46 -9.47 11.64
N THR A 608 29.59 -10.39 12.03
CA THR A 608 28.93 -10.44 13.34
C THR A 608 29.89 -10.60 14.52
N GLN A 609 31.16 -10.96 14.27
CA GLN A 609 32.22 -10.99 15.30
C GLN A 609 32.77 -9.60 15.63
N ALA A 610 32.57 -8.60 14.75
CA ALA A 610 32.95 -7.23 15.04
C ALA A 610 32.05 -6.65 16.13
N GLN A 611 32.65 -5.87 17.04
CA GLN A 611 31.92 -5.17 18.07
C GLN A 611 31.23 -3.96 17.46
N PHE A 612 29.89 -3.96 17.49
CA PHE A 612 29.10 -2.79 17.12
C PHE A 612 29.11 -1.77 18.25
N PHE A 613 29.26 -0.50 17.91
CA PHE A 613 29.29 0.58 18.87
C PHE A 613 28.70 1.87 18.28
N ALA A 614 28.40 2.82 19.15
CA ALA A 614 28.12 4.19 18.79
C ALA A 614 29.25 5.11 19.28
N LEU A 615 29.58 6.10 18.46
CA LEU A 615 30.58 7.13 18.75
C LEU A 615 29.85 8.45 18.98
N GLU A 616 29.89 8.94 20.21
CA GLU A 616 29.33 10.23 20.57
C GLU A 616 30.28 11.37 20.18
N ASN A 617 29.74 12.59 20.02
CA ASN A 617 30.52 13.75 19.57
C ASN A 617 31.65 14.17 20.54
N ASP A 618 31.57 13.77 21.81
CA ASP A 618 32.60 13.98 22.83
C ASP A 618 33.70 12.89 22.81
N GLY A 619 33.63 11.96 21.86
CA GLY A 619 34.58 10.85 21.71
C GLY A 619 34.27 9.63 22.56
N ASN A 620 33.16 9.66 23.32
CA ASN A 620 32.71 8.49 24.08
C ASN A 620 32.25 7.36 23.15
N ILE A 621 32.61 6.12 23.51
CA ILE A 621 32.29 4.92 22.74
C ILE A 621 31.34 4.05 23.55
N VAL A 622 30.14 3.86 23.03
CA VAL A 622 29.09 3.06 23.68
C VAL A 622 28.91 1.76 22.91
N THR A 623 29.21 0.63 23.55
CA THR A 623 29.16 -0.71 22.93
C THR A 623 27.90 -1.49 23.28
N ASN A 624 27.14 -1.04 24.28
CA ASN A 624 25.92 -1.71 24.72
C ASN A 624 24.76 -1.22 23.87
N SER A 625 23.98 -2.16 23.34
CA SER A 625 22.76 -1.81 22.61
C SER A 625 21.68 -1.31 23.55
N THR A 626 20.99 -0.26 23.14
CA THR A 626 19.85 0.32 23.89
C THR A 626 18.50 0.04 23.22
N THR A 627 18.52 -0.65 22.07
CA THR A 627 17.34 -1.18 21.36
C THR A 627 17.63 -2.62 20.89
N ASN A 628 16.90 -3.14 19.89
CA ASN A 628 17.18 -4.46 19.33
C ASN A 628 18.66 -4.59 18.97
N THR A 629 19.29 -5.68 19.42
CA THR A 629 20.74 -5.84 19.35
C THR A 629 21.17 -6.40 17.99
N PRO A 630 22.22 -5.85 17.33
CA PRO A 630 22.94 -4.64 17.74
C PRO A 630 22.25 -3.33 17.30
N GLY A 631 22.06 -2.38 18.21
CA GLY A 631 21.35 -1.13 17.90
C GLY A 631 21.30 -0.12 19.04
N HIS A 632 21.12 1.15 18.70
CA HIS A 632 21.06 2.24 19.70
C HIS A 632 19.90 3.21 19.42
N TRP A 633 19.29 3.71 20.49
CA TRP A 633 18.50 4.95 20.49
C TRP A 633 19.42 6.16 20.59
N PHE A 634 19.05 7.23 19.90
CA PHE A 634 19.77 8.48 19.88
C PHE A 634 18.89 9.65 20.32
N SER A 635 19.49 10.59 21.05
CA SER A 635 18.86 11.85 21.40
C SER A 635 18.81 12.82 20.21
N LYS A 636 18.15 13.97 20.42
CA LYS A 636 18.10 15.06 19.44
C LYS A 636 19.49 15.54 19.00
N ASP A 637 20.48 15.45 19.90
CA ASP A 637 21.87 15.86 19.64
C ASP A 637 22.76 14.72 19.16
N GLY A 638 22.20 13.52 18.94
CA GLY A 638 22.94 12.35 18.46
C GLY A 638 23.69 11.57 19.55
N LYS A 639 23.39 11.77 20.83
CA LYS A 639 23.95 10.97 21.94
C LYS A 639 23.20 9.67 22.13
N VAL A 640 23.90 8.61 22.54
CA VAL A 640 23.27 7.32 22.84
C VAL A 640 22.47 7.44 24.13
N VAL A 641 21.24 6.99 24.07
CA VAL A 641 20.32 7.02 25.21
C VAL A 641 19.57 5.70 25.29
N GLU A 642 18.98 5.42 26.45
CA GLU A 642 18.03 4.32 26.58
C GLU A 642 16.69 4.67 25.94
N TRP A 643 15.89 3.66 25.62
CA TRP A 643 14.49 3.89 25.28
C TRP A 643 13.82 4.68 26.42
N GLY A 644 13.27 5.86 26.10
CA GLY A 644 12.72 6.74 27.11
C GLY A 644 12.77 8.20 26.70
N GLU A 645 12.73 9.08 27.69
CA GLU A 645 12.45 10.52 27.58
C GLU A 645 13.40 11.33 26.69
N THR A 646 14.58 10.79 26.41
CA THR A 646 15.62 11.46 25.63
C THR A 646 15.83 10.85 24.24
N ALA A 647 15.20 9.71 23.92
CA ALA A 647 15.28 9.02 22.62
C ALA A 647 14.39 9.61 21.49
N TYR A 648 14.99 10.06 20.39
CA TYR A 648 14.29 10.66 19.25
C TYR A 648 14.26 9.76 18.02
N VAL A 649 15.39 9.15 17.69
CA VAL A 649 15.55 8.26 16.54
C VAL A 649 16.29 7.00 16.99
N PHE A 650 16.09 5.90 16.29
CA PHE A 650 16.83 4.66 16.54
C PHE A 650 17.47 4.13 15.26
N SER A 651 18.51 3.33 15.46
CA SER A 651 19.27 2.71 14.40
C SER A 651 19.71 1.32 14.85
N GLU A 652 19.16 0.31 14.18
CA GLU A 652 19.32 -1.12 14.44
C GLU A 652 20.04 -1.78 13.29
N ALA A 653 21.22 -2.31 13.53
CA ALA A 653 22.04 -2.93 12.49
C ALA A 653 21.79 -4.43 12.41
N ASP A 654 21.59 -4.94 11.21
CA ASP A 654 21.76 -6.35 10.90
C ASP A 654 23.07 -6.53 10.12
N LEU A 655 24.10 -6.93 10.85
CA LEU A 655 25.45 -7.11 10.32
C LEU A 655 25.56 -8.28 9.33
N SER A 656 24.63 -9.24 9.41
CA SER A 656 24.61 -10.38 8.49
C SER A 656 24.09 -9.98 7.12
N SER A 657 23.11 -9.08 7.08
CA SER A 657 22.51 -8.56 5.84
C SER A 657 23.13 -7.23 5.38
N GLY A 658 24.02 -6.62 6.17
CA GLY A 658 24.63 -5.33 5.84
C GLY A 658 23.63 -4.18 5.86
N THR A 659 22.63 -4.26 6.74
CA THR A 659 21.54 -3.27 6.79
C THR A 659 21.47 -2.57 8.14
N ILE A 660 20.87 -1.39 8.13
CA ILE A 660 20.57 -0.56 9.29
C ILE A 660 19.12 -0.13 9.16
N ALA A 661 18.24 -0.67 9.99
CA ALA A 661 16.87 -0.21 10.13
C ALA A 661 16.87 1.08 10.96
N ILE A 662 16.34 2.14 10.36
CA ILE A 662 16.28 3.48 10.95
C ILE A 662 14.83 3.82 11.15
N GLY A 663 14.45 4.23 12.35
CA GLY A 663 13.10 4.71 12.65
C GLY A 663 13.13 5.88 13.62
N HIS A 664 11.96 6.38 13.95
CA HIS A 664 11.83 7.47 14.90
C HIS A 664 10.86 7.16 16.02
N TYR A 665 11.05 7.85 17.13
CA TYR A 665 10.15 7.82 18.27
C TYR A 665 8.89 8.65 17.94
N PRO A 666 7.67 8.13 18.15
CA PRO A 666 6.45 8.91 17.92
C PRO A 666 6.46 10.22 18.72
N ASN A 667 5.84 11.28 18.17
CA ASN A 667 5.82 12.65 18.73
C ASN A 667 7.13 13.44 18.80
N ARG A 668 8.28 12.85 18.51
CA ARG A 668 9.56 13.51 18.82
C ARG A 668 10.18 14.23 17.64
N VAL A 669 9.75 13.84 16.45
CA VAL A 669 10.28 14.35 15.20
C VAL A 669 9.24 15.22 14.51
N SER A 670 9.69 16.32 13.91
CA SER A 670 8.87 17.23 13.11
C SER A 670 9.30 17.26 11.66
N ASN A 671 8.40 17.64 10.75
CA ASN A 671 8.71 17.80 9.32
C ASN A 671 9.97 18.68 9.13
N GLY A 672 10.87 18.26 8.26
CA GLY A 672 12.12 18.96 7.97
C GLY A 672 13.22 18.82 9.03
N GLU A 673 12.96 18.22 10.19
CA GLU A 673 14.02 17.98 11.19
C GLU A 673 15.07 17.01 10.65
N LYS A 674 16.31 17.23 11.08
CA LYS A 674 17.44 16.37 10.75
C LYS A 674 18.12 15.87 12.01
N PHE A 675 18.48 14.60 12.03
CA PHE A 675 19.20 13.96 13.13
C PHE A 675 20.51 13.39 12.62
N ASN A 676 21.59 13.57 13.38
CA ASN A 676 22.92 13.10 13.02
C ASN A 676 23.52 12.30 14.17
N PHE A 677 24.06 11.13 13.89
CA PHE A 677 24.79 10.32 14.87
C PHE A 677 25.84 9.44 14.18
N THR A 678 26.76 8.87 14.96
CA THR A 678 27.78 7.96 14.42
C THR A 678 27.68 6.59 15.09
N GLN A 679 27.57 5.54 14.28
CA GLN A 679 27.74 4.15 14.69
C GLN A 679 29.00 3.57 14.06
N GLY A 680 29.46 2.41 14.50
CA GLY A 680 30.70 1.83 14.00
C GLY A 680 30.85 0.36 14.33
N LEU A 681 31.85 -0.24 13.69
CA LEU A 681 32.27 -1.62 13.92
C LEU A 681 33.76 -1.62 14.23
N SER A 682 34.16 -2.38 15.24
CA SER A 682 35.55 -2.56 15.63
C SER A 682 35.91 -4.03 15.70
N TYR A 683 37.07 -4.39 15.15
CA TYR A 683 37.62 -5.73 15.25
C TYR A 683 39.14 -5.68 15.18
N ASN A 684 39.83 -6.31 16.13
CA ASN A 684 41.30 -6.40 16.21
C ASN A 684 42.03 -5.06 15.97
N GLY A 685 41.54 -3.97 16.61
CA GLY A 685 42.15 -2.64 16.52
C GLY A 685 41.89 -1.90 15.20
N LYS A 686 41.09 -2.45 14.29
CA LYS A 686 40.59 -1.78 13.09
C LYS A 686 39.18 -1.28 13.34
N THR A 687 38.86 -0.12 12.76
CA THR A 687 37.56 0.53 12.99
C THR A 687 36.98 1.13 11.72
N VAL A 688 35.67 0.95 11.58
CA VAL A 688 34.84 1.56 10.53
C VAL A 688 33.73 2.38 11.22
N LEU A 689 33.45 3.56 10.69
CA LEU A 689 32.41 4.47 11.18
C LEU A 689 31.32 4.68 10.13
N PHE A 690 30.09 4.77 10.59
CA PHE A 690 28.88 5.10 9.85
C PHE A 690 28.31 6.40 10.42
N LYS A 691 28.46 7.51 9.70
CA LYS A 691 27.82 8.79 9.99
C LYS A 691 26.42 8.79 9.40
N VAL A 692 25.41 8.67 10.25
CA VAL A 692 24.01 8.59 9.82
C VAL A 692 23.37 9.98 9.88
N THR A 693 22.69 10.38 8.82
CA THR A 693 21.88 11.60 8.70
C THR A 693 20.44 11.21 8.36
N ILE A 694 19.50 11.54 9.24
CA ILE A 694 18.08 11.30 9.03
C ILE A 694 17.43 12.63 8.65
N SER A 695 16.55 12.62 7.65
CA SER A 695 15.64 13.73 7.33
C SER A 695 14.19 13.29 7.52
N ILE A 696 13.38 14.10 8.18
CA ILE A 696 11.96 13.81 8.44
C ILE A 696 11.10 14.50 7.38
N THR A 697 10.12 13.79 6.81
CA THR A 697 9.21 14.32 5.79
C THR A 697 7.75 14.01 6.10
N ASN A 698 6.85 14.90 5.69
CA ASN A 698 5.41 14.65 5.67
C ASN A 698 4.90 14.11 4.31
N GLU A 699 5.80 13.82 3.36
CA GLU A 699 5.48 13.36 2.00
C GLU A 699 4.66 14.34 1.13
N THR A 700 4.27 15.51 1.64
CA THR A 700 3.45 16.51 0.90
C THR A 700 4.25 17.36 -0.09
N GLY A 701 5.57 17.24 -0.14
CA GLY A 701 6.45 18.02 -1.03
C GLY A 701 6.50 19.52 -0.74
N SER A 702 5.87 19.99 0.36
CA SER A 702 5.92 21.37 0.80
C SER A 702 7.00 21.59 1.85
N ASP A 703 7.90 22.54 1.58
CA ASP A 703 8.85 23.12 2.56
C ASP A 703 8.13 24.03 3.58
N GLU A 704 6.80 23.99 3.67
CA GLU A 704 6.03 24.73 4.67
C GLU A 704 6.26 24.09 6.06
N GLY A 705 7.40 24.41 6.65
CA GLY A 705 7.60 25.13 7.91
C GLY A 705 6.79 24.77 9.16
N GLY A 706 5.94 23.75 9.13
CA GLY A 706 5.18 23.29 10.29
C GLY A 706 6.09 22.50 11.22
N LYS A 707 6.18 22.90 12.50
CA LYS A 707 6.69 22.07 13.61
C LYS A 707 5.71 20.94 13.93
N THR A 708 5.32 20.18 12.91
CA THR A 708 4.30 19.15 13.01
C THR A 708 4.98 17.86 13.43
N THR A 709 4.82 17.49 14.71
CA THR A 709 5.35 16.24 15.22
C THR A 709 4.54 15.03 14.75
N ALA A 710 5.06 13.81 14.93
CA ALA A 710 4.30 12.58 14.68
C ALA A 710 2.93 12.47 15.37
N LEU A 711 2.74 13.02 16.58
CA LEU A 711 1.39 13.08 17.17
C LEU A 711 0.54 14.22 16.62
N MET A 712 1.18 15.32 16.20
CA MET A 712 0.52 16.47 15.60
C MET A 712 0.26 16.30 14.10
N TYR A 713 0.76 15.23 13.50
CA TYR A 713 0.64 14.98 12.08
C TYR A 713 -0.81 14.74 11.67
N GLY A 714 -1.28 15.56 10.71
CA GLY A 714 -2.69 15.64 10.32
C GLY A 714 -3.60 16.33 11.34
N LEU A 715 -3.04 17.09 12.29
CA LEU A 715 -3.80 17.95 13.22
C LEU A 715 -3.68 19.42 12.80
N ASP A 716 -4.73 19.96 12.17
CA ASP A 716 -4.67 21.29 11.56
C ASP A 716 -5.41 22.37 12.39
N LYS A 717 -6.03 21.98 13.53
CA LYS A 717 -6.93 22.83 14.32
C LYS A 717 -6.75 22.63 15.83
N VAL A 718 -7.02 23.69 16.60
CA VAL A 718 -7.05 23.64 18.08
C VAL A 718 -8.09 22.61 18.52
N SER A 719 -7.77 21.83 19.56
CA SER A 719 -8.72 20.86 20.10
C SER A 719 -9.97 21.55 20.65
N THR A 720 -11.08 21.34 19.98
CA THR A 720 -12.40 21.92 20.32
C THR A 720 -13.38 20.84 20.78
N HIS A 721 -13.08 19.59 20.51
CA HIS A 721 -13.94 18.44 20.76
C HIS A 721 -13.46 17.59 21.94
N MET A 722 -12.42 17.96 22.67
CA MET A 722 -11.89 17.17 23.79
C MET A 722 -11.55 18.03 25.01
N ASN A 723 -11.79 17.49 26.20
CA ASN A 723 -11.41 18.02 27.51
C ASN A 723 -10.92 16.87 28.41
N LEU A 724 -9.87 17.11 29.19
CA LEU A 724 -9.26 16.09 30.05
C LEU A 724 -9.32 16.54 31.52
N ALA A 725 -9.65 15.63 32.42
CA ALA A 725 -9.63 15.87 33.87
C ALA A 725 -9.06 14.66 34.63
N LEU A 726 -8.20 14.90 35.62
CA LEU A 726 -7.70 13.84 36.50
C LEU A 726 -8.45 13.89 37.83
N ARG A 727 -9.13 12.80 38.22
CA ARG A 727 -9.91 12.70 39.47
C ARG A 727 -9.62 11.38 40.18
N ASN A 728 -9.22 11.43 41.44
CA ASN A 728 -8.99 10.24 42.29
C ASN A 728 -8.10 9.17 41.62
N GLY A 729 -7.10 9.60 40.85
CA GLY A 729 -6.19 8.70 40.13
C GLY A 729 -6.71 8.13 38.80
N ASN A 730 -7.89 8.55 38.34
CA ASN A 730 -8.44 8.24 37.03
C ASN A 730 -8.38 9.45 36.09
N LEU A 731 -7.96 9.24 34.86
CA LEU A 731 -8.02 10.22 33.79
C LEU A 731 -9.39 10.13 33.10
N GLU A 732 -10.24 11.13 33.33
CA GLU A 732 -11.47 11.37 32.58
C GLU A 732 -11.14 12.09 31.26
N ILE A 733 -11.36 11.37 30.16
CA ILE A 733 -11.27 11.87 28.79
C ILE A 733 -12.68 12.18 28.36
N ARG A 734 -13.03 13.47 28.34
CA ARG A 734 -14.30 13.95 27.82
C ARG A 734 -14.13 14.38 26.38
N TYR A 735 -14.97 13.90 25.50
CA TYR A 735 -14.95 14.35 24.12
C TYR A 735 -16.35 14.49 23.56
N THR A 736 -16.54 15.47 22.68
CA THR A 736 -17.81 15.78 22.06
C THR A 736 -17.72 15.43 20.60
N LEU A 737 -18.53 14.47 20.18
CA LEU A 737 -18.61 14.11 18.78
C LEU A 737 -19.69 14.96 18.11
N PRO A 738 -19.36 15.72 17.03
CA PRO A 738 -20.34 16.53 16.32
C PRO A 738 -21.36 15.66 15.58
N GLN A 739 -20.92 14.47 15.19
CA GLN A 739 -21.71 13.39 14.63
C GLN A 739 -21.21 12.07 15.20
N ARG A 740 -21.97 11.02 15.03
CA ARG A 740 -21.63 9.70 15.55
C ARG A 740 -20.38 9.16 14.83
N ASP A 741 -19.38 8.69 15.57
CA ASP A 741 -18.04 8.39 15.01
C ASP A 741 -17.30 7.26 15.78
N ASN A 742 -16.28 6.58 15.21
CA ASN A 742 -15.40 5.74 16.04
C ASN A 742 -14.39 6.65 16.68
N VAL A 743 -14.03 6.26 17.89
CA VAL A 743 -13.09 6.97 18.71
C VAL A 743 -12.02 5.98 19.08
N LYS A 744 -10.86 6.11 18.42
CA LYS A 744 -9.62 5.55 18.92
C LYS A 744 -9.02 6.55 19.89
N ILE A 745 -8.84 6.13 21.13
CA ILE A 745 -8.16 6.90 22.17
C ILE A 745 -6.78 6.28 22.36
N SER A 746 -5.75 7.05 22.05
CA SER A 746 -4.36 6.65 22.29
C SER A 746 -3.80 7.53 23.41
N LEU A 747 -3.28 6.91 24.45
CA LEU A 747 -2.61 7.56 25.57
C LEU A 747 -1.11 7.41 25.39
N PHE A 748 -0.43 8.54 25.37
CA PHE A 748 1.01 8.63 25.32
C PHE A 748 1.55 9.25 26.60
N ASN A 749 2.79 8.93 26.99
CA ASN A 749 3.48 9.77 27.96
C ASN A 749 3.86 11.13 27.32
N GLY A 750 4.34 12.07 28.12
CA GLY A 750 4.80 13.40 27.68
C GLY A 750 5.99 13.33 26.73
N PHE A 751 6.57 12.14 26.56
CA PHE A 751 7.66 11.84 25.67
C PHE A 751 7.21 11.07 24.42
N GLY A 752 5.91 10.94 24.16
CA GLY A 752 5.36 10.33 22.95
C GLY A 752 5.29 8.80 22.94
N ALA A 753 5.58 8.11 24.04
CA ALA A 753 5.52 6.66 24.11
C ALA A 753 4.06 6.22 24.18
N LEU A 754 3.61 5.33 23.31
CA LEU A 754 2.28 4.74 23.45
C LEU A 754 2.24 3.90 24.73
N LEU A 755 1.42 4.31 25.70
CA LEU A 755 1.25 3.61 26.97
C LEU A 755 0.02 2.72 26.96
N ALA A 756 -1.03 3.19 26.29
CA ALA A 756 -2.27 2.47 26.15
C ALA A 756 -2.95 2.94 24.86
N GLN A 757 -3.57 1.99 24.17
CA GLN A 757 -4.47 2.29 23.06
C GLN A 757 -5.78 1.58 23.34
N GLU A 758 -6.87 2.33 23.32
CA GLU A 758 -8.20 1.80 23.41
C GLU A 758 -8.95 2.20 22.15
N ILE A 759 -9.28 1.19 21.35
CA ILE A 759 -10.28 1.35 20.30
C ILE A 759 -11.61 1.26 21.04
N THR A 760 -12.17 2.40 21.42
CA THR A 760 -13.48 2.44 22.09
C THR A 760 -14.63 2.09 21.14
N GLY A 761 -14.28 1.83 19.87
CA GLY A 761 -15.22 1.69 18.78
C GLY A 761 -16.05 2.96 18.73
N MET A 762 -17.34 2.79 18.84
CA MET A 762 -18.30 3.58 18.11
C MET A 762 -19.20 4.37 19.04
N GLN A 763 -19.26 5.68 18.87
CA GLN A 763 -19.78 6.58 19.90
C GLN A 763 -20.77 7.58 19.27
N ASN A 764 -21.95 7.73 19.88
CA ASN A 764 -23.03 8.60 19.37
C ASN A 764 -22.62 10.08 19.29
N ALA A 765 -23.33 10.92 18.53
CA ALA A 765 -23.12 12.37 18.64
C ALA A 765 -23.39 12.85 20.08
N GLY A 766 -22.64 13.83 20.55
CA GLY A 766 -22.74 14.34 21.93
C GLY A 766 -21.49 14.06 22.76
N THR A 767 -21.59 14.33 24.06
CA THR A 767 -20.44 14.29 24.97
C THR A 767 -20.29 12.92 25.62
N HIS A 768 -19.12 12.33 25.46
CA HIS A 768 -18.72 11.08 26.08
C HIS A 768 -17.67 11.32 27.15
N THR A 769 -17.61 10.40 28.10
CA THR A 769 -16.53 10.34 29.08
C THR A 769 -15.94 8.94 29.08
N ARG A 770 -14.62 8.84 29.01
CA ARG A 770 -13.87 7.59 29.22
C ARG A 770 -12.91 7.78 30.38
N SER A 771 -12.73 6.73 31.17
CA SER A 771 -11.92 6.78 32.38
C SER A 771 -10.79 5.77 32.26
N LEU A 772 -9.55 6.26 32.24
CA LEU A 772 -8.36 5.42 32.30
C LEU A 772 -7.81 5.42 33.72
N ASN A 773 -7.53 4.25 34.28
CA ASN A 773 -6.91 4.14 35.59
C ASN A 773 -5.43 4.51 35.50
N MET A 774 -5.07 5.63 36.12
CA MET A 774 -3.70 6.16 36.16
C MET A 774 -3.06 5.95 37.54
N SER A 775 -3.63 5.11 38.41
CA SER A 775 -3.17 4.93 39.81
C SER A 775 -1.71 4.50 39.91
N GLN A 776 -1.25 3.66 38.99
CA GLN A 776 0.11 3.14 38.93
C GLN A 776 1.04 3.96 38.02
N MET A 777 0.55 5.04 37.40
CA MET A 777 1.33 5.84 36.47
C MET A 777 2.18 6.90 37.20
N PRO A 778 3.46 7.10 36.80
CA PRO A 778 4.33 8.12 37.38
C PRO A 778 3.79 9.56 37.29
N ARG A 779 4.35 10.47 38.09
CA ARG A 779 4.11 11.92 37.91
C ARG A 779 4.71 12.36 36.57
N GLY A 780 3.98 13.18 35.82
CA GLY A 780 4.44 13.65 34.51
C GLY A 780 3.31 14.16 33.63
N THR A 781 3.67 14.65 32.44
CA THR A 781 2.73 14.98 31.37
C THR A 781 2.35 13.71 30.60
N TYR A 782 1.11 13.63 30.14
CA TYR A 782 0.58 12.59 29.28
C TYR A 782 -0.19 13.26 28.14
N ILE A 783 -0.23 12.63 26.97
CA ILE A 783 -0.92 13.15 25.78
C ILE A 783 -2.01 12.16 25.40
N VAL A 784 -3.24 12.64 25.27
CA VAL A 784 -4.35 11.86 24.74
C VAL A 784 -4.57 12.30 23.30
N LYS A 785 -4.47 11.36 22.35
CA LYS A 785 -4.88 11.56 20.95
C LYS A 785 -6.23 10.88 20.74
N ILE A 786 -7.19 11.64 20.24
CA ILE A 786 -8.46 11.13 19.75
C ILE A 786 -8.40 11.14 18.22
N THR A 787 -8.55 9.94 17.65
CA THR A 787 -8.74 9.76 16.21
C THR A 787 -10.18 9.31 15.99
N THR A 788 -10.88 10.12 15.20
CA THR A 788 -12.19 9.81 14.62
C THR A 788 -12.07 9.99 13.11
N GLY A 789 -13.05 9.59 12.29
CA GLY A 789 -12.97 9.97 10.88
C GLY A 789 -13.55 11.35 10.57
N SER A 790 -14.24 12.01 11.52
CA SER A 790 -14.64 13.42 11.39
C SER A 790 -13.51 14.40 11.72
N TYR A 791 -12.72 14.08 12.75
CA TYR A 791 -11.62 14.91 13.22
C TYR A 791 -10.55 14.09 13.92
N ARG A 792 -9.35 14.67 13.99
CA ARG A 792 -8.27 14.19 14.83
C ARG A 792 -7.86 15.34 15.74
N GLU A 793 -7.70 15.06 17.02
CA GLU A 793 -7.28 16.04 18.02
C GLU A 793 -6.37 15.37 19.04
N ALA A 794 -5.47 16.13 19.65
CA ALA A 794 -4.76 15.67 20.83
C ALA A 794 -4.71 16.76 21.91
N ARG A 795 -4.69 16.34 23.18
CA ARG A 795 -4.52 17.24 24.33
C ARG A 795 -3.58 16.65 25.39
N PRO A 796 -2.74 17.48 26.02
CA PRO A 796 -1.93 17.06 27.15
C PRO A 796 -2.71 17.14 28.48
N ILE A 797 -2.31 16.35 29.46
CA ILE A 797 -2.71 16.45 30.87
C ILE A 797 -1.51 16.13 31.80
N ASN A 798 -1.41 16.82 32.94
CA ASN A 798 -0.36 16.60 33.93
C ASN A 798 -0.88 15.79 35.13
N ILE A 799 -0.11 14.80 35.57
CA ILE A 799 -0.29 14.10 36.84
C ILE A 799 0.67 14.69 37.86
N THR A 800 0.15 15.43 38.83
CA THR A 800 0.93 16.19 39.83
C THR A 800 0.84 15.65 41.25
N ARG A 801 0.21 14.47 41.46
CA ARG A 801 -0.22 13.92 42.77
C ARG A 801 0.65 14.30 43.95
#